data_AF-A0A7J3ANB1-F1
#
_entry.id   AF-A0A7J3ANB1-F1
#
_cell.length_a   1.000
_cell.length_b   1.000
_cell.length_c   1.000
_cell.angle_alpha   90.00
_cell.angle_beta   90.00
_cell.angle_gamma   90.00
#
_symmetry.space_group_name_H-M   'P 1'
#
loop_
_entity.id
_entity.type
_entity.pdbx_description
1 polymer ?
#
loop_
_entity_poly.entity_id
_entity_poly.type
_entity_poly.pdbx_seq_one_letter_code
_entity_poly.pdbx_strand_id
1 'polypeptide(L)'
;MEASEKAEAPEPTPETPPTEVSEEKPKKTKLLAVIVVVVLIVAAIAAAWGLGLFGGVGNNAPTAGATASATTIDIGGTVTFTSTATDPDNDIVEYIWYFGDGQMVNGSDKSVVNHTYNYGGKYLVWHVVKDSKGNTASNEASMIRITVRFYEPAPPYDNTTAPYAWIDVTNDIINKSDISVVNMSASYGVYWNGSAWVTGTIDNVTAAKIDFGDGSGVEDADIANGAQHKYTNAGHFAIRFTLNNSNNDTAETSTTVMWTVHVRADTVPLEPVKNPDVFVTATIGEPDYLDPAVDYETAGGEVLQNVYETLVWYDRDSAKDLIPLLATEIPTIANGLVTPDGLNYTFNIRQGVKFHDGTTLNASDVVYSIQRVLRIHDPDGPSWMLEQIMTDYLSYYIGDELQNFSSVQWVYDAIGHDPATEPHYVISELDVQHVAEAAVVKVNETAVRFRLTHPYPGFIYIAAYTVMDIVSMEYVEAHGGIVNGEHNTHMDANTCGTGPYKLVSWESGTIHMTRFDDYHGAAPDIKDVYIKTVDDVNTRILMFKAGDADSIALPIEYENLFTGNPNYRIVKGIPTFDIMFIGFNFVINTTAAAAFGSTVPADFFNDIHVRRAFAHLFNYDQFIANVLKGNAIQPNGPIPKGMFGYNDSIPKYSYDLSVAEAEFKLAINKATGHSWWDDGFTVALFYNAGNTYRETACIYMKQALETLNPGKFSATINALDWPTYLANLRKSPSPFPMFWLGWAPDYADPDDYATPFLDSDYGTFPYRTHYKNDTINALVRAASAELNETLRAQLYSEMSMKVYEDVPYIWLYQANNFHIERSWVNGYYFNPMYAGFYYAAFSK
;
A
#
# COMPACT_ATOMS: atom_id res chain seq x y z
N MET A 1 -69.72 -18.08 -7.00
CA MET A 1 -70.92 -18.14 -6.15
C MET A 1 -70.62 -17.27 -4.94
N GLU A 2 -71.01 -16.00 -5.04
CA GLU A 2 -72.10 -15.35 -4.24
C GLU A 2 -71.56 -14.94 -2.85
N ALA A 3 -71.28 -13.68 -2.49
CA ALA A 3 -71.94 -12.36 -2.63
C ALA A 3 -73.08 -12.09 -1.62
N SER A 4 -73.03 -10.88 -1.04
CA SER A 4 -74.04 -10.13 -0.24
C SER A 4 -74.17 -10.53 1.24
N GLU A 5 -74.50 -9.67 2.22
CA GLU A 5 -74.53 -8.21 2.51
C GLU A 5 -75.50 -8.08 3.73
N LYS A 6 -75.23 -7.17 4.69
CA LYS A 6 -76.16 -6.28 5.45
C LYS A 6 -77.51 -6.82 6.00
N ALA A 7 -78.15 -6.31 7.04
CA ALA A 7 -78.01 -5.28 8.07
C ALA A 7 -79.27 -5.40 8.98
N GLU A 8 -79.25 -4.86 10.21
CA GLU A 8 -80.30 -3.96 10.79
C GLU A 8 -80.23 -3.86 12.34
N ALA A 9 -80.26 -2.61 12.82
CA ALA A 9 -80.60 -2.13 14.18
C ALA A 9 -82.13 -1.76 14.21
N PRO A 10 -82.82 -1.16 15.24
CA PRO A 10 -82.35 -0.14 16.21
C PRO A 10 -83.02 -0.02 17.65
N GLU A 11 -82.40 0.84 18.49
CA GLU A 11 -82.91 1.88 19.47
C GLU A 11 -83.79 1.57 20.72
N PRO A 12 -83.90 2.45 21.78
CA PRO A 12 -83.60 3.91 21.86
C PRO A 12 -82.86 4.46 23.13
N THR A 13 -82.49 5.76 23.08
CA THR A 13 -81.94 6.68 24.15
C THR A 13 -83.06 7.47 24.87
N PRO A 14 -82.85 8.18 26.03
CA PRO A 14 -82.43 9.61 26.01
C PRO A 14 -81.71 10.23 27.28
N GLU A 15 -80.82 11.19 27.01
CA GLU A 15 -80.57 12.57 27.60
C GLU A 15 -80.54 12.90 29.12
N THR A 16 -79.40 13.38 29.70
CA THR A 16 -78.87 14.78 30.00
C THR A 16 -79.07 15.19 31.50
N PRO A 17 -78.32 16.11 32.19
CA PRO A 17 -77.53 17.31 31.78
C PRO A 17 -76.16 17.53 32.56
N PRO A 18 -75.49 18.72 32.56
CA PRO A 18 -74.06 18.92 32.91
C PRO A 18 -73.70 19.71 34.20
N THR A 19 -72.36 19.78 34.45
CA THR A 19 -71.49 20.86 35.00
C THR A 19 -71.21 21.08 36.52
N GLU A 20 -69.95 20.78 36.89
CA GLU A 20 -68.87 21.66 37.45
C GLU A 20 -68.51 21.77 38.96
N VAL A 21 -67.18 21.70 39.18
CA VAL A 21 -66.22 22.17 40.22
C VAL A 21 -66.14 21.53 41.64
N SER A 22 -64.94 20.99 41.92
CA SER A 22 -64.00 21.32 43.02
C SER A 22 -63.51 20.18 43.96
N GLU A 23 -62.19 20.22 44.19
CA GLU A 23 -61.44 19.82 45.41
C GLU A 23 -61.03 18.37 45.74
N GLU A 24 -59.70 18.18 45.70
CA GLU A 24 -58.79 17.59 46.71
C GLU A 24 -58.97 16.18 47.35
N LYS A 25 -57.89 15.37 47.18
CA LYS A 25 -57.15 14.55 48.20
C LYS A 25 -57.60 13.10 48.58
N PRO A 26 -56.68 12.22 49.08
CA PRO A 26 -56.16 11.14 48.22
C PRO A 26 -55.88 9.76 48.90
N LYS A 27 -55.27 8.85 48.11
CA LYS A 27 -54.31 7.77 48.48
C LYS A 27 -54.82 6.48 49.17
N LYS A 28 -55.10 5.45 48.37
CA LYS A 28 -54.93 4.03 48.73
C LYS A 28 -54.41 3.13 47.59
N THR A 29 -53.46 3.62 46.80
CA THR A 29 -52.83 2.84 45.70
C THR A 29 -51.30 2.83 45.72
N LYS A 30 -50.66 3.28 46.82
CA LYS A 30 -49.19 3.39 46.89
C LYS A 30 -48.46 2.19 47.53
N LEU A 31 -49.13 1.23 48.16
CA LEU A 31 -48.41 0.15 48.86
C LEU A 31 -48.02 -1.03 47.95
N LEU A 32 -48.85 -1.38 46.96
CA LEU A 32 -48.52 -2.46 46.01
C LEU A 32 -47.50 -2.02 44.94
N ALA A 33 -47.58 -0.77 44.49
CA ALA A 33 -46.61 -0.21 43.55
C ALA A 33 -45.21 -0.06 44.17
N VAL A 34 -45.11 0.25 45.47
CA VAL A 34 -43.81 0.35 46.15
C VAL A 34 -43.17 -1.03 46.35
N ILE A 35 -43.94 -2.09 46.61
CA ILE A 35 -43.35 -3.44 46.74
C ILE A 35 -42.87 -3.97 45.38
N VAL A 36 -43.61 -3.75 44.29
CA VAL A 36 -43.17 -4.16 42.95
C VAL A 36 -41.98 -3.32 42.46
N VAL A 37 -41.97 -2.01 42.74
CA VAL A 37 -40.82 -1.15 42.41
C VAL A 37 -39.61 -1.47 43.28
N VAL A 38 -39.77 -1.81 44.56
CA VAL A 38 -38.65 -2.22 45.42
C VAL A 38 -38.13 -3.61 45.03
N VAL A 39 -38.98 -4.56 44.62
CA VAL A 39 -38.53 -5.87 44.11
C VAL A 39 -37.87 -5.74 42.73
N LEU A 40 -38.36 -4.85 41.85
CA LEU A 40 -37.71 -4.57 40.56
C LEU A 40 -36.42 -3.75 40.72
N ILE A 41 -36.33 -2.84 41.70
CA ILE A 41 -35.11 -2.13 42.03
C ILE A 41 -34.12 -3.07 42.73
N VAL A 42 -34.55 -3.96 43.61
CA VAL A 42 -33.67 -4.96 44.25
C VAL A 42 -33.25 -6.03 43.25
N ALA A 43 -34.08 -6.40 42.27
CA ALA A 43 -33.71 -7.28 41.16
C ALA A 43 -32.82 -6.58 40.13
N ALA A 44 -33.01 -5.28 39.86
CA ALA A 44 -32.14 -4.48 39.02
C ALA A 44 -30.81 -4.16 39.71
N ILE A 45 -30.81 -3.97 41.03
CA ILE A 45 -29.60 -3.83 41.85
C ILE A 45 -28.91 -5.19 41.99
N ALA A 46 -29.60 -6.31 42.18
CA ALA A 46 -28.99 -7.65 42.19
C ALA A 46 -28.47 -8.07 40.81
N ALA A 47 -29.15 -7.68 39.73
CA ALA A 47 -28.65 -7.81 38.36
C ALA A 47 -27.44 -6.89 38.13
N ALA A 48 -27.44 -5.67 38.66
CA ALA A 48 -26.26 -4.79 38.64
C ALA A 48 -25.10 -5.31 39.52
N TRP A 49 -25.36 -6.05 40.60
CA TRP A 49 -24.34 -6.72 41.42
C TRP A 49 -23.81 -8.00 40.77
N GLY A 50 -24.65 -8.74 40.02
CA GLY A 50 -24.25 -9.86 39.16
C GLY A 50 -23.54 -9.44 37.87
N LEU A 51 -23.75 -8.19 37.43
CA LEU A 51 -23.13 -7.56 36.24
C LEU A 51 -22.01 -6.56 36.59
N GLY A 52 -21.63 -6.41 37.87
CA GLY A 52 -20.49 -5.57 38.29
C GLY A 52 -20.67 -4.05 38.24
N LEU A 53 -21.89 -3.52 38.02
CA LEU A 53 -22.14 -2.10 37.72
C LEU A 53 -22.11 -1.12 38.92
N PHE A 54 -21.82 -1.60 40.14
CA PHE A 54 -21.44 -0.73 41.28
C PHE A 54 -20.30 -1.35 42.10
N GLY A 55 -19.36 -2.04 41.43
CA GLY A 55 -18.01 -2.23 41.97
C GLY A 55 -17.27 -0.90 41.93
N GLY A 56 -16.47 -0.58 42.94
CA GLY A 56 -15.62 0.62 42.93
C GLY A 56 -14.84 0.69 41.63
N VAL A 57 -14.77 1.90 41.03
CA VAL A 57 -14.16 2.23 39.73
C VAL A 57 -13.19 1.15 39.26
N GLY A 58 -13.71 0.16 38.52
CA GLY A 58 -12.90 -0.91 37.96
C GLY A 58 -11.82 -0.24 37.11
N ASN A 59 -10.56 -0.51 37.40
CA ASN A 59 -9.47 0.05 36.62
C ASN A 59 -9.36 -0.71 35.30
N ASN A 60 -9.69 -0.06 34.19
CA ASN A 60 -9.45 -0.63 32.89
C ASN A 60 -8.04 -0.26 32.46
N ALA A 61 -7.22 -1.25 32.09
CA ALA A 61 -5.86 -0.95 31.65
C ALA A 61 -5.87 -0.11 30.35
N PRO A 62 -4.90 0.79 30.17
CA PRO A 62 -4.77 1.55 28.94
C PRO A 62 -4.44 0.62 27.76
N THR A 63 -4.63 1.12 26.55
CA THR A 63 -4.01 0.60 25.34
C THR A 63 -2.90 1.54 24.90
N ALA A 64 -1.83 1.00 24.33
CA ALA A 64 -0.72 1.78 23.85
C ALA A 64 -0.61 1.70 22.33
N GLY A 65 -0.44 2.85 21.70
CA GLY A 65 -0.14 2.99 20.29
C GLY A 65 0.76 4.20 20.08
N ALA A 66 1.49 4.22 18.97
CA ALA A 66 2.39 5.30 18.64
C ALA A 66 2.53 5.47 17.13
N THR A 67 2.78 6.69 16.67
CA THR A 67 3.12 7.03 15.29
C THR A 67 4.38 7.88 15.24
N ALA A 68 5.08 7.87 14.10
CA ALA A 68 6.22 8.74 13.83
C ALA A 68 5.96 9.60 12.58
N SER A 69 6.51 10.81 12.54
CA SER A 69 6.41 11.71 11.39
C SER A 69 7.23 11.24 10.19
N ALA A 70 8.26 10.43 10.42
CA ALA A 70 9.09 9.80 9.41
C ALA A 70 9.70 8.52 9.99
N THR A 71 9.84 7.49 9.16
CA THR A 71 10.51 6.23 9.51
C THR A 71 11.88 6.09 8.87
N THR A 72 12.21 6.95 7.88
CA THR A 72 13.56 7.04 7.30
C THR A 72 14.01 8.50 7.30
N ILE A 73 15.19 8.76 7.88
CA ILE A 73 15.79 10.10 7.98
C ILE A 73 17.30 10.04 7.69
N ASP A 74 17.91 11.18 7.42
CA ASP A 74 19.38 11.29 7.36
C ASP A 74 19.97 11.57 8.75
N ILE A 75 21.29 11.38 8.91
CA ILE A 75 21.99 11.66 10.17
C ILE A 75 21.77 13.11 10.61
N GLY A 76 21.40 13.29 11.88
CA GLY A 76 21.00 14.60 12.44
C GLY A 76 19.55 14.96 12.19
N GLY A 77 18.79 14.11 11.49
CA GLY A 77 17.35 14.25 11.30
C GLY A 77 16.58 14.15 12.60
N THR A 78 15.46 14.89 12.69
CA THR A 78 14.57 14.90 13.85
C THR A 78 13.23 14.27 13.50
N VAL A 79 12.77 13.32 14.31
CA VAL A 79 11.48 12.64 14.17
C VAL A 79 10.54 13.11 15.29
N THR A 80 9.31 13.44 14.92
CA THR A 80 8.22 13.67 15.87
C THR A 80 7.47 12.37 16.10
N PHE A 81 7.39 11.94 17.36
CA PHE A 81 6.60 10.80 17.79
C PHE A 81 5.33 11.26 18.49
N THR A 82 4.21 10.60 18.21
CA THR A 82 2.91 10.90 18.80
C THR A 82 2.31 9.64 19.37
N SER A 83 1.88 9.71 20.64
CA SER A 83 1.14 8.64 21.30
C SER A 83 -0.29 8.61 20.76
N THR A 84 -0.75 7.42 20.39
CA THR A 84 -2.15 7.13 20.05
C THR A 84 -2.81 6.26 21.13
N ALA A 85 -2.18 6.19 22.30
CA ALA A 85 -2.69 5.47 23.45
C ALA A 85 -4.07 5.98 23.87
N THR A 86 -4.93 5.07 24.33
CA THR A 86 -6.25 5.39 24.88
C THR A 86 -6.42 4.67 26.19
N ASP A 87 -7.18 5.27 27.11
CA ASP A 87 -7.56 4.61 28.35
C ASP A 87 -9.08 4.69 28.50
N PRO A 88 -9.79 3.57 28.73
CA PRO A 88 -11.25 3.60 28.89
C PRO A 88 -11.74 4.48 30.05
N ASP A 89 -10.91 4.68 31.08
CA ASP A 89 -11.15 5.55 32.23
C ASP A 89 -10.60 6.98 31.99
N ASN A 90 -9.87 7.18 30.88
CA ASN A 90 -9.27 8.44 30.42
C ASN A 90 -8.35 9.09 31.45
N ASP A 91 -7.54 8.28 32.13
CA ASP A 91 -6.68 8.70 33.25
C ASP A 91 -5.19 8.33 33.07
N ILE A 92 -4.68 8.34 31.83
CA ILE A 92 -3.23 8.23 31.56
C ILE A 92 -2.47 9.36 32.25
N VAL A 93 -1.51 9.02 33.11
CA VAL A 93 -0.70 9.99 33.88
C VAL A 93 0.76 10.06 33.45
N GLU A 94 1.27 9.08 32.72
CA GLU A 94 2.67 9.04 32.31
C GLU A 94 2.83 8.40 30.93
N TYR A 95 3.60 9.08 30.08
CA TYR A 95 4.07 8.60 28.78
C TYR A 95 5.58 8.39 28.90
N ILE A 96 6.09 7.25 28.44
CA ILE A 96 7.50 6.88 28.46
C ILE A 96 7.90 6.50 27.04
N TRP A 97 8.98 7.07 26.53
CA TRP A 97 9.52 6.81 25.21
C TRP A 97 10.96 6.37 25.31
N TYR A 98 11.28 5.23 24.72
CA TYR A 98 12.62 4.74 24.48
C TYR A 98 12.89 4.83 22.99
N PHE A 99 13.88 5.61 22.57
CA PHE A 99 14.10 5.92 21.15
C PHE A 99 15.02 4.92 20.42
N GLY A 100 15.52 3.91 21.15
CA GLY A 100 16.38 2.85 20.61
C GLY A 100 17.86 3.19 20.54
N ASP A 101 18.26 4.44 20.74
CA ASP A 101 19.67 4.91 20.72
C ASP A 101 20.29 5.00 22.14
N GLY A 102 19.55 4.54 23.14
CA GLY A 102 19.88 4.63 24.56
C GLY A 102 19.32 5.87 25.25
N GLN A 103 18.65 6.77 24.53
CA GLN A 103 17.93 7.91 25.11
C GLN A 103 16.49 7.52 25.46
N MET A 104 15.97 8.14 26.52
CA MET A 104 14.57 8.03 26.92
C MET A 104 14.02 9.35 27.45
N VAL A 105 12.73 9.56 27.28
CA VAL A 105 11.99 10.67 27.91
C VAL A 105 10.71 10.15 28.54
N ASN A 106 10.30 10.74 29.66
CA ASN A 106 9.01 10.46 30.26
C ASN A 106 8.34 11.72 30.82
N GLY A 107 7.03 11.65 31.01
CA GLY A 107 6.24 12.71 31.64
C GLY A 107 4.77 12.68 31.24
N SER A 108 3.93 13.41 31.97
CA SER A 108 2.49 13.51 31.70
C SER A 108 2.17 14.34 30.45
N ASP A 109 3.08 15.22 30.03
CA ASP A 109 2.97 16.10 28.87
C ASP A 109 3.66 15.52 27.61
N LYS A 110 4.13 14.27 27.66
CA LYS A 110 4.92 13.62 26.60
C LYS A 110 4.08 12.75 25.66
N SER A 111 2.82 13.14 25.43
CA SER A 111 2.01 12.52 24.37
C SER A 111 2.53 12.84 22.97
N VAL A 112 3.34 13.90 22.80
CA VAL A 112 4.10 14.21 21.58
C VAL A 112 5.53 14.56 21.96
N VAL A 113 6.52 13.96 21.30
CA VAL A 113 7.94 14.18 21.57
C VAL A 113 8.75 14.28 20.27
N ASN A 114 9.82 15.08 20.28
CA ASN A 114 10.77 15.16 19.17
C ASN A 114 12.09 14.52 19.60
N HIS A 115 12.70 13.74 18.72
CA HIS A 115 14.00 13.12 18.96
C HIS A 115 14.91 13.22 17.73
N THR A 116 16.19 13.50 17.95
CA THR A 116 17.20 13.65 16.90
C THR A 116 18.18 12.49 16.95
N TYR A 117 18.35 11.80 15.83
CA TYR A 117 19.28 10.68 15.72
C TYR A 117 20.62 11.11 15.12
N ASN A 118 21.72 10.90 15.85
CA ASN A 118 23.04 11.41 15.47
C ASN A 118 23.95 10.38 14.79
N TYR A 119 23.49 9.13 14.63
CA TYR A 119 24.25 8.04 14.04
C TYR A 119 23.40 7.31 13.00
N GLY A 120 24.04 6.75 11.97
CA GLY A 120 23.37 5.87 11.01
C GLY A 120 23.02 4.54 11.67
N GLY A 121 21.91 3.92 11.29
CA GLY A 121 21.49 2.67 11.90
C GLY A 121 20.00 2.37 11.81
N LYS A 122 19.60 1.27 12.45
CA LYS A 122 18.20 0.84 12.59
C LYS A 122 17.81 0.87 14.06
N TYR A 123 16.73 1.57 14.37
CA TYR A 123 16.26 1.78 15.74
C TYR A 123 14.86 1.22 15.95
N LEU A 124 14.63 0.63 17.11
CA LEU A 124 13.28 0.30 17.59
C LEU A 124 12.86 1.38 18.59
N VAL A 125 11.63 1.87 18.48
CA VAL A 125 11.07 2.84 19.42
C VAL A 125 9.97 2.18 20.23
N TRP A 126 10.23 2.07 21.52
CA TRP A 126 9.32 1.47 22.50
C TRP A 126 8.64 2.56 23.31
N HIS A 127 7.32 2.56 23.28
CA HIS A 127 6.45 3.49 23.96
C HIS A 127 5.62 2.75 25.02
N VAL A 128 5.66 3.25 26.25
CA VAL A 128 4.90 2.74 27.38
C VAL A 128 4.03 3.86 27.93
N VAL A 129 2.77 3.56 28.26
CA VAL A 129 1.88 4.46 28.98
C VAL A 129 1.47 3.85 30.30
N LYS A 130 1.18 4.71 31.28
CA LYS A 130 0.74 4.31 32.62
C LYS A 130 -0.49 5.11 33.06
N ASP A 131 -1.48 4.40 33.60
CA ASP A 131 -2.69 4.99 34.16
C ASP A 131 -2.49 5.52 35.59
N SER A 132 -3.49 6.23 36.11
CA SER A 132 -3.44 6.85 37.44
C SER A 132 -3.35 5.86 38.61
N LYS A 133 -3.62 4.58 38.35
CA LYS A 133 -3.67 3.49 39.32
C LYS A 133 -2.53 2.48 39.14
N GLY A 134 -1.65 2.72 38.17
CA GLY A 134 -0.41 2.01 37.94
C GLY A 134 -0.44 0.88 36.91
N ASN A 135 -1.54 0.65 36.16
CA ASN A 135 -1.47 -0.28 35.03
C ASN A 135 -0.63 0.34 33.91
N THR A 136 -0.01 -0.53 33.11
CA THR A 136 0.82 -0.12 31.99
C THR A 136 0.38 -0.83 30.72
N ALA A 137 0.50 -0.14 29.60
CA ALA A 137 0.44 -0.73 28.26
C ALA A 137 1.63 -0.25 27.45
N SER A 138 2.04 -1.04 26.46
CA SER A 138 3.12 -0.64 25.57
C SER A 138 2.84 -1.01 24.12
N ASN A 139 3.51 -0.30 23.20
CA ASN A 139 3.49 -0.63 21.78
C ASN A 139 4.46 -1.79 21.44
N GLU A 140 4.87 -2.62 22.39
CA GLU A 140 5.90 -3.66 22.18
C GLU A 140 5.58 -4.61 21.02
N ALA A 141 4.29 -4.91 20.79
CA ALA A 141 3.83 -5.73 19.67
C ALA A 141 3.97 -5.04 18.30
N SER A 142 4.09 -3.71 18.29
CA SER A 142 4.11 -2.84 17.11
C SER A 142 5.07 -1.66 17.32
N MET A 143 6.31 -1.94 17.74
CA MET A 143 7.33 -0.90 17.93
C MET A 143 7.62 -0.18 16.61
N ILE A 144 7.86 1.12 16.68
CA ILE A 144 8.17 1.91 15.48
C ILE A 144 9.62 1.62 15.09
N ARG A 145 9.85 1.36 13.80
CA ARG A 145 11.19 1.20 13.22
C ARG A 145 11.64 2.52 12.62
N ILE A 146 12.80 3.02 13.03
CA ILE A 146 13.45 4.19 12.43
C ILE A 146 14.73 3.75 11.73
N THR A 147 14.85 4.08 10.46
CA THR A 147 16.08 3.97 9.67
C THR A 147 16.75 5.33 9.60
N VAL A 148 17.98 5.41 10.07
CA VAL A 148 18.83 6.59 9.84
C VAL A 148 19.83 6.21 8.78
N ARG A 149 19.73 6.84 7.60
CA ARG A 149 20.60 6.55 6.46
C ARG A 149 22.05 6.69 6.85
N PHE A 150 22.87 5.78 6.35
CA PHE A 150 24.30 5.76 6.63
C PHE A 150 25.00 6.96 5.98
N TYR A 151 26.12 7.35 6.56
CA TYR A 151 26.98 8.36 5.96
C TYR A 151 27.66 7.79 4.71
N GLU A 152 27.35 8.36 3.54
CA GLU A 152 28.16 8.20 2.33
C GLU A 152 29.19 9.34 2.26
N PRO A 153 30.50 9.08 2.38
CA PRO A 153 31.50 10.11 2.15
C PRO A 153 31.42 10.63 0.72
N ALA A 154 31.44 11.95 0.55
CA ALA A 154 31.58 12.55 -0.76
C ALA A 154 33.00 12.28 -1.32
N PRO A 155 33.17 12.03 -2.63
CA PRO A 155 34.49 11.88 -3.24
C PRO A 155 35.40 13.10 -2.95
N PRO A 156 36.73 12.92 -2.77
CA PRO A 156 37.49 11.69 -2.98
C PRO A 156 37.50 10.74 -1.77
N TYR A 157 37.34 9.44 -2.04
CA TYR A 157 37.47 8.38 -1.04
C TYR A 157 38.96 8.11 -0.79
N ASP A 158 39.58 8.88 0.10
CA ASP A 158 40.95 8.65 0.54
C ASP A 158 41.00 8.17 2.01
N ASN A 159 42.20 7.76 2.42
CA ASN A 159 42.49 7.28 3.78
C ASN A 159 42.45 8.39 4.85
N THR A 160 42.03 9.61 4.52
CA THR A 160 41.80 10.71 5.48
C THR A 160 40.33 10.80 5.93
N THR A 161 39.44 10.00 5.33
CA THR A 161 38.01 9.92 5.67
C THR A 161 37.69 8.74 6.59
N ALA A 162 36.61 8.87 7.38
CA ALA A 162 36.16 7.83 8.28
C ALA A 162 35.67 6.59 7.48
N PRO A 163 35.90 5.36 7.98
CA PRO A 163 35.52 4.12 7.27
C PRO A 163 33.99 3.96 7.16
N TYR A 164 33.52 3.19 6.19
CA TYR A 164 32.12 2.76 6.17
C TYR A 164 31.94 1.55 7.11
N ALA A 165 30.92 1.61 7.95
CA ALA A 165 30.56 0.56 8.91
C ALA A 165 29.12 0.13 8.67
N TRP A 166 28.87 -1.17 8.76
CA TRP A 166 27.54 -1.75 8.72
C TRP A 166 27.36 -2.72 9.90
N ILE A 167 26.18 -2.69 10.49
CA ILE A 167 25.73 -3.64 11.51
C ILE A 167 24.34 -4.12 11.15
N ASP A 168 24.09 -5.42 11.34
CA ASP A 168 22.79 -6.05 11.20
C ASP A 168 22.60 -7.06 12.33
N VAL A 169 21.36 -7.22 12.81
CA VAL A 169 21.04 -8.18 13.88
C VAL A 169 19.94 -9.10 13.37
N THR A 170 20.15 -10.41 13.49
CA THR A 170 19.20 -11.41 12.96
C THR A 170 17.79 -11.25 13.52
N ASN A 171 17.68 -10.97 14.82
CA ASN A 171 16.42 -10.66 15.49
C ASN A 171 16.61 -9.45 16.40
N ASP A 172 15.85 -8.38 16.15
CA ASP A 172 15.87 -7.16 16.94
C ASP A 172 14.86 -7.18 18.11
N ILE A 173 14.01 -8.21 18.17
CA ILE A 173 13.15 -8.51 19.32
C ILE A 173 13.38 -9.97 19.71
N ILE A 174 13.88 -10.19 20.91
CA ILE A 174 14.24 -11.53 21.40
C ILE A 174 13.71 -11.77 22.82
N ASN A 175 13.59 -13.02 23.23
CA ASN A 175 13.40 -13.34 24.64
C ASN A 175 14.75 -13.36 25.36
N LYS A 176 14.74 -13.13 26.67
CA LYS A 176 15.96 -13.19 27.51
C LYS A 176 16.65 -14.57 27.45
N SER A 177 15.94 -15.63 27.09
CA SER A 177 16.52 -16.96 26.85
C SER A 177 17.42 -17.04 25.61
N ASP A 178 17.21 -16.16 24.64
CA ASP A 178 17.73 -16.29 23.27
C ASP A 178 19.16 -15.73 23.16
N ILE A 179 19.81 -16.01 22.04
CA ILE A 179 21.14 -15.47 21.70
C ILE A 179 20.94 -14.47 20.57
N SER A 180 21.39 -13.23 20.79
CA SER A 180 21.47 -12.21 19.75
C SER A 180 22.69 -12.49 18.86
N VAL A 181 22.48 -12.49 17.55
CA VAL A 181 23.54 -12.65 16.55
C VAL A 181 23.67 -11.34 15.78
N VAL A 182 24.86 -10.75 15.85
CA VAL A 182 25.20 -9.46 15.25
C VAL A 182 26.18 -9.67 14.11
N ASN A 183 25.72 -9.39 12.90
CA ASN A 183 26.54 -9.37 11.69
C ASN A 183 27.14 -7.97 11.53
N MET A 184 28.41 -7.92 11.11
CA MET A 184 29.15 -6.67 10.95
C MET A 184 29.81 -6.66 9.57
N SER A 185 29.99 -5.49 9.01
CA SER A 185 30.80 -5.32 7.78
C SER A 185 31.47 -3.95 7.79
N ALA A 186 32.60 -3.85 7.10
CA ALA A 186 33.37 -2.63 6.99
C ALA A 186 33.93 -2.49 5.57
N SER A 187 33.97 -1.27 5.05
CA SER A 187 34.57 -0.98 3.75
C SER A 187 35.18 0.43 3.71
N TYR A 188 36.22 0.59 2.90
CA TYR A 188 36.57 1.88 2.32
C TYR A 188 36.03 1.84 0.89
N GLY A 189 35.08 2.73 0.55
CA GLY A 189 34.36 2.70 -0.73
C GLY A 189 35.21 2.52 -1.98
N VAL A 190 34.56 2.26 -3.11
CA VAL A 190 35.24 2.01 -4.39
C VAL A 190 35.81 3.33 -4.92
N TYR A 191 37.12 3.43 -5.12
CA TYR A 191 37.75 4.62 -5.68
C TYR A 191 38.47 4.34 -6.99
N TRP A 192 38.39 5.28 -7.92
CA TRP A 192 39.08 5.20 -9.19
C TRP A 192 40.53 5.68 -9.03
N ASN A 193 41.51 4.79 -9.22
CA ASN A 193 42.93 5.15 -9.07
C ASN A 193 43.56 5.77 -10.34
N GLY A 194 42.75 6.07 -11.36
CA GLY A 194 43.20 6.52 -12.68
C GLY A 194 43.35 5.39 -13.72
N SER A 195 43.20 4.12 -13.32
CA SER A 195 43.33 2.96 -14.22
C SER A 195 42.37 1.81 -13.93
N ALA A 196 41.90 1.67 -12.70
CA ALA A 196 40.88 0.72 -12.29
C ALA A 196 40.10 1.27 -11.10
N TRP A 197 38.88 0.77 -10.92
CA TRP A 197 38.13 0.89 -9.68
C TRP A 197 38.77 -0.05 -8.66
N VAL A 198 39.25 0.52 -7.55
CA VAL A 198 39.89 -0.21 -6.46
C VAL A 198 38.94 -0.17 -5.27
N THR A 199 38.54 -1.35 -4.79
CA THR A 199 37.89 -1.47 -3.48
C THR A 199 38.95 -1.27 -2.41
N GLY A 200 38.77 -0.30 -1.51
CA GLY A 200 39.68 -0.14 -0.37
C GLY A 200 39.62 -1.37 0.53
N THR A 201 40.77 -1.97 0.85
CA THR A 201 40.85 -3.13 1.76
C THR A 201 40.76 -2.66 3.22
N ILE A 202 40.26 -3.55 4.10
CA ILE A 202 40.09 -3.33 5.56
C ILE A 202 41.41 -3.15 6.32
N ASP A 203 42.56 -3.19 5.62
CA ASP A 203 43.90 -3.24 6.19
C ASP A 203 44.28 -2.02 7.07
N ASN A 204 43.50 -0.94 7.01
CA ASN A 204 43.71 0.27 7.81
C ASN A 204 42.74 0.43 9.00
N VAL A 205 41.82 -0.51 9.26
CA VAL A 205 41.01 -0.49 10.48
C VAL A 205 41.93 -0.84 11.66
N THR A 206 42.13 0.11 12.56
CA THR A 206 43.05 -0.06 13.69
C THR A 206 42.39 -0.58 14.95
N ALA A 207 41.06 -0.41 15.05
CA ALA A 207 40.24 -1.02 16.08
C ALA A 207 38.78 -1.13 15.60
N ALA A 208 38.10 -2.19 16.06
CA ALA A 208 36.70 -2.44 15.78
C ALA A 208 36.00 -2.81 17.08
N LYS A 209 35.14 -1.93 17.58
CA LYS A 209 34.50 -2.08 18.89
C LYS A 209 33.00 -2.29 18.73
N ILE A 210 32.45 -3.28 19.45
CA ILE A 210 31.02 -3.43 19.64
C ILE A 210 30.65 -3.29 21.12
N ASP A 211 29.65 -2.47 21.43
CA ASP A 211 29.02 -2.32 22.75
C ASP A 211 27.56 -2.76 22.62
N PHE A 212 27.14 -3.74 23.40
CA PHE A 212 25.80 -4.33 23.31
C PHE A 212 24.72 -3.52 24.03
N GLY A 213 25.09 -2.42 24.71
CA GLY A 213 24.18 -1.51 25.37
C GLY A 213 23.72 -1.94 26.77
N ASP A 214 24.11 -3.12 27.24
CA ASP A 214 23.85 -3.63 28.59
C ASP A 214 25.07 -3.48 29.54
N GLY A 215 26.09 -2.75 29.09
CA GLY A 215 27.36 -2.57 29.78
C GLY A 215 28.44 -3.60 29.40
N SER A 216 28.13 -4.52 28.47
CA SER A 216 29.10 -5.44 27.88
C SER A 216 29.52 -5.02 26.46
N GLY A 217 30.70 -5.46 26.02
CA GLY A 217 31.22 -5.17 24.70
C GLY A 217 32.50 -5.92 24.37
N VAL A 218 32.93 -5.84 23.12
CA VAL A 218 34.18 -6.42 22.59
C VAL A 218 34.97 -5.31 21.91
N GLU A 219 36.22 -5.09 22.34
CA GLU A 219 37.09 -4.02 21.83
C GLU A 219 37.78 -4.37 20.50
N ASP A 220 37.97 -5.66 20.22
CA ASP A 220 38.57 -6.22 18.99
C ASP A 220 37.58 -7.17 18.30
N ALA A 221 36.45 -6.64 17.86
CA ALA A 221 35.37 -7.40 17.24
C ALA A 221 35.79 -8.02 15.90
N ASP A 222 35.48 -9.31 15.73
CA ASP A 222 35.71 -10.02 14.46
C ASP A 222 34.63 -9.64 13.45
N ILE A 223 34.96 -8.71 12.57
CA ILE A 223 34.03 -8.20 11.56
C ILE A 223 33.59 -9.30 10.60
N ALA A 224 34.46 -10.26 10.26
CA ALA A 224 34.16 -11.28 9.26
C ALA A 224 33.18 -12.34 9.76
N ASN A 225 33.23 -12.67 11.05
CA ASN A 225 32.39 -13.70 11.66
C ASN A 225 31.25 -13.14 12.53
N GLY A 226 31.18 -11.82 12.73
CA GLY A 226 30.18 -11.19 13.57
C GLY A 226 30.43 -11.41 15.07
N ALA A 227 29.40 -11.14 15.88
CA ALA A 227 29.42 -11.34 17.32
C ALA A 227 28.12 -11.98 17.81
N GLN A 228 28.20 -12.79 18.88
CA GLN A 228 27.04 -13.34 19.56
C GLN A 228 26.97 -12.81 20.98
N HIS A 229 25.76 -12.48 21.44
CA HIS A 229 25.55 -11.97 22.80
C HIS A 229 24.29 -12.54 23.45
N LYS A 230 24.35 -12.77 24.75
CA LYS A 230 23.21 -13.22 25.55
C LYS A 230 22.89 -12.21 26.63
N TYR A 231 21.77 -11.53 26.48
CA TYR A 231 21.29 -10.56 27.45
C TYR A 231 20.82 -11.24 28.74
N THR A 232 21.21 -10.67 29.88
CA THR A 232 20.86 -11.21 31.21
C THR A 232 19.60 -10.59 31.80
N ASN A 233 19.14 -9.47 31.24
CA ASN A 233 17.96 -8.73 31.67
C ASN A 233 17.07 -8.45 30.47
N ALA A 234 15.75 -8.44 30.72
CA ALA A 234 14.81 -7.82 29.79
C ALA A 234 15.08 -6.31 29.73
N GLY A 235 14.87 -5.70 28.56
CA GLY A 235 15.18 -4.29 28.36
C GLY A 235 15.20 -3.90 26.90
N HIS A 236 15.67 -2.69 26.63
CA HIS A 236 15.74 -2.13 25.31
C HIS A 236 17.13 -1.53 25.13
N PHE A 237 17.97 -2.20 24.34
CA PHE A 237 19.41 -2.01 24.33
C PHE A 237 19.87 -1.47 22.99
N ALA A 238 20.77 -0.49 23.03
CA ALA A 238 21.31 0.16 21.86
C ALA A 238 22.71 -0.40 21.58
N ILE A 239 22.80 -1.29 20.59
CA ILE A 239 24.07 -1.82 20.11
C ILE A 239 24.79 -0.74 19.33
N ARG A 240 26.06 -0.50 19.69
CA ARG A 240 26.98 0.45 19.07
C ARG A 240 28.10 -0.33 18.41
N PHE A 241 28.28 -0.15 17.12
CA PHE A 241 29.47 -0.63 16.43
C PHE A 241 30.31 0.57 15.96
N THR A 242 31.54 0.65 16.45
CA THR A 242 32.47 1.74 16.20
C THR A 242 33.71 1.20 15.51
N LEU A 243 34.06 1.79 14.38
CA LEU A 243 35.30 1.54 13.67
C LEU A 243 36.23 2.74 13.81
N ASN A 244 37.49 2.49 14.19
CA ASN A 244 38.54 3.50 14.23
C ASN A 244 39.56 3.26 13.13
N ASN A 245 40.08 4.35 12.58
CA ASN A 245 41.24 4.36 11.70
C ASN A 245 42.29 5.34 12.24
N SER A 246 43.55 4.88 12.34
CA SER A 246 44.71 5.76 12.47
C SER A 246 45.61 5.66 11.24
N ASN A 247 45.74 6.78 10.55
CA ASN A 247 46.77 6.99 9.54
C ASN A 247 48.03 7.46 10.26
N ASN A 248 49.19 6.89 9.93
CA ASN A 248 50.51 7.05 10.59
C ASN A 248 51.05 8.50 10.81
N ASP A 249 50.26 9.57 10.59
CA ASP A 249 50.63 10.97 10.91
C ASP A 249 49.43 11.97 11.02
N THR A 250 48.17 11.51 11.15
CA THR A 250 46.98 12.41 11.28
C THR A 250 46.00 11.95 12.37
N ALA A 251 45.11 12.83 12.84
CA ALA A 251 44.13 12.54 13.90
C ALA A 251 43.25 11.32 13.59
N GLU A 252 42.97 10.50 14.60
CA GLU A 252 42.13 9.31 14.52
C GLU A 252 40.72 9.67 14.03
N THR A 253 40.23 8.99 12.99
CA THR A 253 38.86 9.15 12.50
C THR A 253 38.03 7.92 12.89
N SER A 254 36.75 8.11 13.20
CA SER A 254 35.87 7.01 13.60
C SER A 254 34.49 7.13 12.99
N THR A 255 33.88 5.98 12.72
CA THR A 255 32.47 5.85 12.31
C THR A 255 31.75 5.02 13.34
N THR A 256 30.55 5.45 13.74
CA THR A 256 29.67 4.67 14.64
C THR A 256 28.33 4.46 13.97
N VAL A 257 27.88 3.21 13.98
CA VAL A 257 26.54 2.79 13.56
C VAL A 257 25.81 2.12 14.71
N MET A 258 24.48 2.20 14.67
CA MET A 258 23.61 1.78 15.76
C MET A 258 22.61 0.70 15.30
N TRP A 259 22.31 -0.22 16.22
CA TRP A 259 21.17 -1.11 16.10
C TRP A 259 20.45 -1.26 17.44
N THR A 260 19.11 -1.33 17.46
CA THR A 260 18.37 -1.59 18.70
C THR A 260 17.97 -3.06 18.83
N VAL A 261 18.18 -3.65 20.01
CA VAL A 261 17.62 -4.96 20.38
C VAL A 261 16.70 -4.80 21.60
N HIS A 262 15.45 -5.23 21.46
CA HIS A 262 14.49 -5.31 22.54
C HIS A 262 14.44 -6.75 23.10
N VAL A 263 14.66 -6.90 24.40
CA VAL A 263 14.73 -8.18 25.09
C VAL A 263 13.53 -8.31 26.02
N ARG A 264 12.67 -9.29 25.77
CA ARG A 264 11.47 -9.57 26.57
C ARG A 264 11.80 -10.32 27.84
N ALA A 265 10.99 -10.10 28.88
CA ALA A 265 10.99 -10.98 30.03
C ALA A 265 10.40 -12.35 29.63
N ASP A 266 11.00 -13.44 30.13
CA ASP A 266 10.45 -14.78 29.93
C ASP A 266 9.07 -14.86 30.64
N THR A 267 7.98 -14.74 29.89
CA THR A 267 6.61 -15.03 30.36
C THR A 267 5.95 -16.02 29.41
N VAL A 268 4.89 -16.69 29.88
CA VAL A 268 4.16 -17.85 29.30
C VAL A 268 4.79 -18.44 28.03
N PRO A 269 5.32 -19.68 28.08
CA PRO A 269 5.96 -20.30 26.92
C PRO A 269 5.09 -20.13 25.68
N LEU A 270 5.66 -19.49 24.65
CA LEU A 270 5.03 -19.43 23.33
C LEU A 270 4.74 -20.85 22.85
N GLU A 271 3.71 -20.98 22.04
CA GLU A 271 3.47 -22.26 21.38
C GLU A 271 4.70 -22.67 20.55
N PRO A 272 5.10 -23.95 20.58
CA PRO A 272 6.26 -24.40 19.85
C PRO A 272 6.07 -24.22 18.34
N VAL A 273 7.14 -23.85 17.64
CA VAL A 273 7.15 -23.69 16.19
C VAL A 273 6.69 -24.98 15.53
N LYS A 274 5.68 -24.86 14.67
CA LYS A 274 5.21 -25.95 13.81
C LYS A 274 5.80 -25.78 12.43
N ASN A 275 6.39 -26.86 11.91
CA ASN A 275 7.06 -26.91 10.61
C ASN A 275 8.05 -25.74 10.44
N PRO A 276 9.21 -25.75 11.15
CA PRO A 276 10.13 -24.61 11.18
C PRO A 276 10.65 -24.21 9.80
N ASP A 277 10.75 -25.16 8.86
CA ASP A 277 11.25 -24.90 7.49
C ASP A 277 10.14 -24.52 6.49
N VAL A 278 8.86 -24.44 6.92
CA VAL A 278 7.71 -24.25 6.02
C VAL A 278 6.92 -23.02 6.45
N PHE A 279 6.65 -22.08 5.55
CA PHE A 279 5.71 -21.00 5.79
C PHE A 279 4.38 -21.28 5.09
N VAL A 280 3.26 -21.07 5.78
CA VAL A 280 1.91 -21.22 5.21
C VAL A 280 1.11 -19.95 5.41
N THR A 281 0.64 -19.34 4.33
CA THR A 281 -0.38 -18.27 4.39
C THR A 281 -1.72 -18.78 3.88
N ALA A 282 -2.83 -18.39 4.53
CA ALA A 282 -4.17 -18.60 3.99
C ALA A 282 -4.79 -17.27 3.54
N THR A 283 -5.02 -17.12 2.24
CA THR A 283 -5.52 -15.91 1.57
C THR A 283 -6.91 -16.15 0.96
N ILE A 284 -7.43 -15.19 0.19
CA ILE A 284 -8.75 -15.20 -0.47
C ILE A 284 -8.67 -15.06 -2.00
N GLY A 285 -7.47 -14.86 -2.55
CA GLY A 285 -7.24 -14.74 -3.99
C GLY A 285 -6.42 -15.91 -4.53
N GLU A 286 -6.49 -16.12 -5.83
CA GLU A 286 -5.66 -17.04 -6.60
C GLU A 286 -5.20 -16.30 -7.86
N PRO A 287 -3.98 -16.54 -8.38
CA PRO A 287 -3.49 -15.86 -9.57
C PRO A 287 -4.37 -16.07 -10.80
N ASP A 288 -4.45 -15.07 -11.67
CA ASP A 288 -4.98 -15.27 -13.03
C ASP A 288 -3.89 -15.84 -13.95
N TYR A 289 -2.66 -15.30 -13.84
CA TYR A 289 -1.49 -15.72 -14.62
C TYR A 289 -0.21 -15.68 -13.77
N LEU A 290 0.85 -16.34 -14.24
CA LEU A 290 2.20 -16.31 -13.64
C LEU A 290 3.28 -15.83 -14.63
N ASP A 291 2.84 -15.12 -15.66
CA ASP A 291 3.67 -14.51 -16.68
C ASP A 291 3.77 -13.00 -16.45
N PRO A 292 4.94 -12.43 -16.15
CA PRO A 292 5.07 -11.00 -15.85
C PRO A 292 4.72 -10.07 -17.03
N ALA A 293 4.61 -10.60 -18.26
CA ALA A 293 4.17 -9.82 -19.42
C ALA A 293 2.63 -9.74 -19.55
N VAL A 294 1.89 -10.46 -18.71
CA VAL A 294 0.43 -10.63 -18.79
C VAL A 294 -0.23 -10.39 -17.43
N ASP A 295 0.30 -10.98 -16.36
CA ASP A 295 -0.26 -10.87 -15.02
C ASP A 295 -0.26 -9.42 -14.52
N TYR A 296 -1.41 -8.99 -13.99
CA TYR A 296 -1.63 -7.61 -13.57
C TYR A 296 -2.58 -7.52 -12.36
N GLU A 297 -2.57 -8.54 -11.52
CA GLU A 297 -3.35 -8.58 -10.28
C GLU A 297 -2.49 -8.99 -9.08
N THR A 298 -3.00 -8.76 -7.87
CA THR A 298 -2.20 -8.84 -6.64
C THR A 298 -1.76 -10.24 -6.21
N ALA A 299 -2.56 -11.29 -6.49
CA ALA A 299 -2.26 -12.66 -6.08
C ALA A 299 -1.11 -13.26 -6.91
N GLY A 300 -1.11 -13.03 -8.22
CA GLY A 300 -0.02 -13.32 -9.14
C GLY A 300 1.20 -12.48 -8.80
N GLY A 301 1.04 -11.17 -8.61
CA GLY A 301 2.11 -10.29 -8.16
C GLY A 301 2.86 -10.77 -6.91
N GLU A 302 2.17 -11.32 -5.90
CA GLU A 302 2.80 -11.93 -4.71
C GLU A 302 3.74 -13.09 -5.09
N VAL A 303 3.33 -13.93 -6.04
CA VAL A 303 4.15 -15.04 -6.54
C VAL A 303 5.30 -14.52 -7.38
N LEU A 304 5.02 -13.61 -8.33
CA LEU A 304 6.00 -13.04 -9.25
C LEU A 304 7.17 -12.42 -8.50
N GLN A 305 6.90 -11.62 -7.47
CA GLN A 305 7.92 -10.95 -6.65
C GLN A 305 8.83 -11.90 -5.83
N ASN A 306 8.52 -13.21 -5.79
CA ASN A 306 9.33 -14.22 -5.13
C ASN A 306 10.03 -15.19 -6.10
N VAL A 307 9.54 -15.32 -7.33
CA VAL A 307 10.08 -16.25 -8.34
C VAL A 307 10.86 -15.54 -9.44
N TYR A 308 10.54 -14.30 -9.74
CA TYR A 308 11.28 -13.42 -10.63
C TYR A 308 11.98 -12.31 -9.84
N GLU A 309 12.84 -11.58 -10.55
CA GLU A 309 13.48 -10.38 -10.05
C GLU A 309 13.61 -9.36 -11.18
N THR A 310 13.66 -8.09 -10.80
CA THR A 310 13.89 -6.96 -11.70
C THR A 310 15.34 -6.46 -11.60
N LEU A 311 15.68 -5.41 -12.36
CA LEU A 311 17.01 -4.81 -12.35
C LEU A 311 17.35 -4.10 -11.03
N VAL A 312 16.36 -3.43 -10.43
CA VAL A 312 16.48 -2.70 -9.16
C VAL A 312 15.30 -3.05 -8.28
N TRP A 313 15.43 -2.98 -6.97
CA TRP A 313 14.40 -3.41 -6.03
C TRP A 313 14.12 -2.35 -4.98
N TYR A 314 12.96 -2.41 -4.35
CA TYR A 314 12.66 -1.54 -3.20
C TYR A 314 13.46 -1.97 -1.97
N ASP A 315 14.04 -1.00 -1.24
CA ASP A 315 14.76 -1.28 0.01
C ASP A 315 13.78 -1.57 1.15
N ARG A 316 13.47 -2.86 1.35
CA ARG A 316 12.63 -3.37 2.44
C ARG A 316 11.32 -2.61 2.57
N ASP A 317 11.09 -1.85 3.63
CA ASP A 317 9.88 -1.09 3.92
C ASP A 317 9.81 0.28 3.20
N SER A 318 10.84 0.64 2.43
CA SER A 318 10.88 1.89 1.67
C SER A 318 10.16 1.78 0.34
N ALA A 319 9.22 2.70 0.09
CA ALA A 319 8.62 2.90 -1.22
C ALA A 319 9.40 3.94 -2.06
N LYS A 320 10.44 4.57 -1.50
CA LYS A 320 11.23 5.62 -2.16
C LYS A 320 12.62 5.13 -2.52
N ASP A 321 13.28 4.47 -1.57
CA ASP A 321 14.68 4.11 -1.72
C ASP A 321 14.74 2.76 -2.46
N LEU A 322 15.48 2.75 -3.56
CA LEU A 322 15.75 1.56 -4.35
C LEU A 322 17.16 1.04 -4.04
N ILE A 323 17.38 -0.25 -4.29
CA ILE A 323 18.68 -0.92 -4.24
C ILE A 323 18.96 -1.63 -5.57
N PRO A 324 20.23 -1.81 -5.97
CA PRO A 324 20.56 -2.69 -7.09
C PRO A 324 20.21 -4.15 -6.79
N LEU A 325 19.55 -4.84 -7.72
CA LEU A 325 19.26 -6.28 -7.61
C LEU A 325 19.95 -7.06 -8.73
N LEU A 326 19.31 -7.23 -9.90
CA LEU A 326 19.96 -7.82 -11.07
C LEU A 326 20.89 -6.84 -11.79
N ALA A 327 20.78 -5.54 -11.53
CA ALA A 327 21.79 -4.56 -11.88
C ALA A 327 22.86 -4.43 -10.79
N THR A 328 24.07 -4.01 -11.15
CA THR A 328 25.15 -3.77 -10.18
C THR A 328 25.05 -2.42 -9.48
N GLU A 329 24.35 -1.47 -10.07
CA GLU A 329 24.11 -0.12 -9.54
C GLU A 329 22.80 0.47 -10.11
N ILE A 330 22.25 1.46 -9.44
CA ILE A 330 21.06 2.20 -9.91
C ILE A 330 21.53 3.25 -10.94
N PRO A 331 20.94 3.29 -12.15
CA PRO A 331 21.29 4.33 -13.12
C PRO A 331 20.91 5.72 -12.65
N THR A 332 21.84 6.67 -12.74
CA THR A 332 21.59 8.09 -12.47
C THR A 332 22.29 8.98 -13.50
N ILE A 333 21.96 10.27 -13.54
CA ILE A 333 22.72 11.24 -14.33
C ILE A 333 24.14 11.39 -13.74
N ALA A 334 24.27 11.29 -12.41
CA ALA A 334 25.54 11.52 -11.70
C ALA A 334 26.60 10.45 -12.00
N ASN A 335 26.22 9.17 -12.13
CA ASN A 335 27.13 8.10 -12.56
C ASN A 335 27.21 7.94 -14.08
N GLY A 336 26.52 8.79 -14.85
CA GLY A 336 26.57 8.80 -16.32
C GLY A 336 25.83 7.64 -16.98
N LEU A 337 25.05 6.87 -16.22
CA LEU A 337 24.23 5.77 -16.74
C LEU A 337 22.87 6.25 -17.26
N VAL A 338 22.43 7.44 -16.84
CA VAL A 338 21.31 8.17 -17.45
C VAL A 338 21.85 9.35 -18.23
N THR A 339 21.40 9.55 -19.46
CA THR A 339 21.79 10.73 -20.24
C THR A 339 21.22 12.02 -19.62
N PRO A 340 21.87 13.19 -19.76
CA PRO A 340 21.40 14.43 -19.12
C PRO A 340 20.00 14.89 -19.54
N ASP A 341 19.50 14.42 -20.68
CA ASP A 341 18.14 14.65 -21.17
C ASP A 341 17.12 13.66 -20.59
N GLY A 342 17.54 12.66 -19.82
CA GLY A 342 16.66 11.65 -19.24
C GLY A 342 16.09 10.64 -20.24
N LEU A 343 16.61 10.56 -21.47
CA LEU A 343 16.04 9.71 -22.52
C LEU A 343 16.66 8.31 -22.61
N ASN A 344 17.85 8.09 -22.05
CA ASN A 344 18.52 6.80 -22.14
C ASN A 344 19.00 6.35 -20.76
N TYR A 345 18.64 5.13 -20.38
CA TYR A 345 19.04 4.49 -19.13
C TYR A 345 19.87 3.26 -19.45
N THR A 346 21.10 3.20 -18.96
CA THR A 346 22.00 2.05 -19.14
C THR A 346 22.11 1.30 -17.82
N PHE A 347 21.74 0.02 -17.81
CA PHE A 347 21.91 -0.85 -16.64
C PHE A 347 23.08 -1.80 -16.88
N ASN A 348 24.00 -1.86 -15.90
CA ASN A 348 25.07 -2.85 -15.85
C ASN A 348 24.53 -4.10 -15.14
N ILE A 349 24.54 -5.24 -15.81
CA ILE A 349 23.91 -6.48 -15.35
C ILE A 349 24.88 -7.28 -14.45
N ARG A 350 24.38 -7.73 -13.30
CA ARG A 350 25.10 -8.59 -12.36
C ARG A 350 25.49 -9.91 -13.03
N GLN A 351 26.73 -10.32 -12.81
CA GLN A 351 27.29 -11.54 -13.41
C GLN A 351 27.16 -12.73 -12.46
N GLY A 352 27.04 -13.93 -13.02
CA GLY A 352 26.99 -15.18 -12.26
C GLY A 352 25.62 -15.53 -11.67
N VAL A 353 24.58 -14.72 -11.94
CA VAL A 353 23.21 -15.02 -11.52
C VAL A 353 22.65 -16.20 -12.31
N LYS A 354 21.95 -17.09 -11.63
CA LYS A 354 21.33 -18.29 -12.21
C LYS A 354 19.82 -18.15 -12.29
N PHE A 355 19.27 -18.59 -13.40
CA PHE A 355 17.84 -18.88 -13.49
C PHE A 355 17.53 -20.22 -12.80
N HIS A 356 16.26 -20.45 -12.52
CA HIS A 356 15.77 -21.67 -11.88
C HIS A 356 16.03 -22.95 -12.68
N ASP A 357 16.24 -22.85 -13.99
CA ASP A 357 16.64 -23.95 -14.89
C ASP A 357 18.17 -24.20 -14.93
N GLY A 358 18.96 -23.37 -14.23
CA GLY A 358 20.42 -23.45 -14.15
C GLY A 358 21.18 -22.66 -15.23
N THR A 359 20.47 -22.07 -16.20
CA THR A 359 21.06 -21.14 -17.18
C THR A 359 21.55 -19.86 -16.48
N THR A 360 22.39 -19.09 -17.15
CA THR A 360 23.04 -17.91 -16.55
C THR A 360 22.46 -16.65 -17.15
N LEU A 361 22.03 -15.73 -16.29
CA LEU A 361 21.56 -14.41 -16.70
C LEU A 361 22.64 -13.66 -17.48
N ASN A 362 22.24 -13.08 -18.61
CA ASN A 362 23.03 -12.12 -19.37
C ASN A 362 22.15 -10.98 -19.92
N ALA A 363 22.77 -9.99 -20.57
CA ALA A 363 22.04 -8.84 -21.11
C ALA A 363 20.97 -9.21 -22.16
N SER A 364 21.08 -10.36 -22.83
CA SER A 364 20.09 -10.80 -23.83
C SER A 364 18.78 -11.22 -23.19
N ASP A 365 18.81 -11.83 -22.00
CA ASP A 365 17.59 -12.18 -21.25
C ASP A 365 16.79 -10.94 -20.85
N VAL A 366 17.51 -9.89 -20.44
CA VAL A 366 16.89 -8.60 -20.10
C VAL A 366 16.24 -7.96 -21.33
N VAL A 367 16.96 -7.87 -22.45
CA VAL A 367 16.41 -7.37 -23.71
C VAL A 367 15.17 -8.16 -24.12
N TYR A 368 15.25 -9.50 -24.06
CA TYR A 368 14.16 -10.40 -24.42
C TYR A 368 12.92 -10.20 -23.55
N SER A 369 13.10 -10.11 -22.23
CA SER A 369 12.00 -9.95 -21.26
C SER A 369 11.20 -8.68 -21.54
N ILE A 370 11.90 -7.57 -21.80
CA ILE A 370 11.25 -6.28 -22.05
C ILE A 370 10.60 -6.22 -23.45
N GLN A 371 11.23 -6.85 -24.44
CA GLN A 371 10.62 -7.01 -25.76
C GLN A 371 9.37 -7.88 -25.71
N ARG A 372 9.28 -8.89 -24.83
CA ARG A 372 8.04 -9.66 -24.64
C ARG A 372 6.89 -8.76 -24.26
N VAL A 373 7.06 -7.93 -23.23
CA VAL A 373 5.99 -7.05 -22.74
C VAL A 373 5.47 -6.15 -23.86
N LEU A 374 6.37 -5.48 -24.59
CA LEU A 374 5.99 -4.58 -25.69
C LEU A 374 5.39 -5.29 -26.91
N ARG A 375 5.79 -6.54 -27.17
CA ARG A 375 5.31 -7.31 -28.34
C ARG A 375 4.05 -8.11 -28.05
N ILE A 376 3.77 -8.44 -26.79
CA ILE A 376 2.51 -9.06 -26.37
C ILE A 376 1.44 -7.97 -26.25
N HIS A 377 1.80 -6.81 -25.68
CA HIS A 377 0.95 -5.62 -25.52
C HIS A 377 -0.49 -5.96 -25.10
N ASP A 378 -0.62 -6.81 -24.06
CA ASP A 378 -1.92 -7.24 -23.55
C ASP A 378 -2.73 -6.02 -23.09
N PRO A 379 -3.89 -5.72 -23.71
CA PRO A 379 -4.71 -4.56 -23.35
C PRO A 379 -5.29 -4.62 -21.94
N ASP A 380 -5.32 -5.80 -21.31
CA ASP A 380 -5.74 -5.99 -19.92
C ASP A 380 -4.55 -6.21 -18.96
N GLY A 381 -3.31 -6.27 -19.49
CA GLY A 381 -2.09 -6.54 -18.76
C GLY A 381 -1.25 -5.28 -18.43
N PRO A 382 0.01 -5.47 -18.00
CA PRO A 382 0.84 -4.39 -17.47
C PRO A 382 1.58 -3.57 -18.55
N SER A 383 1.44 -3.90 -19.85
CA SER A 383 2.29 -3.34 -20.91
C SER A 383 2.21 -1.82 -21.05
N TRP A 384 1.06 -1.24 -20.70
CA TRP A 384 0.81 0.21 -20.77
C TRP A 384 1.91 1.03 -20.06
N MET A 385 2.48 0.51 -18.97
CA MET A 385 3.55 1.19 -18.22
C MET A 385 4.81 1.43 -19.05
N LEU A 386 5.14 0.48 -19.94
CA LEU A 386 6.29 0.59 -20.84
C LEU A 386 5.90 1.24 -22.16
N GLU A 387 4.73 0.92 -22.69
CA GLU A 387 4.27 1.47 -23.96
C GLU A 387 4.16 2.99 -23.93
N GLN A 388 3.70 3.56 -22.81
CA GLN A 388 3.56 5.00 -22.63
C GLN A 388 4.89 5.76 -22.71
N ILE A 389 6.00 5.15 -22.24
CA ILE A 389 7.30 5.81 -22.14
C ILE A 389 8.31 5.35 -23.19
N MET A 390 8.09 4.20 -23.82
CA MET A 390 9.02 3.59 -24.78
C MET A 390 8.48 3.59 -26.21
N THR A 391 7.16 3.64 -26.41
CA THR A 391 6.56 3.45 -27.75
C THR A 391 5.50 4.49 -28.12
N ASP A 392 5.11 5.36 -27.18
CA ASP A 392 3.95 6.26 -27.29
C ASP A 392 2.66 5.51 -27.69
N TYR A 393 2.45 4.32 -27.13
CA TYR A 393 1.28 3.45 -27.40
C TYR A 393 1.12 3.05 -28.88
N LEU A 394 2.21 2.77 -29.59
CA LEU A 394 2.16 2.37 -31.01
C LEU A 394 1.18 1.21 -31.29
N SER A 395 1.05 0.26 -30.36
CA SER A 395 0.14 -0.89 -30.51
C SER A 395 -1.33 -0.49 -30.71
N TYR A 396 -1.76 0.64 -30.15
CA TYR A 396 -3.14 1.13 -30.29
C TYR A 396 -3.47 1.62 -31.70
N TYR A 397 -2.44 1.86 -32.52
CA TYR A 397 -2.56 2.32 -33.90
C TYR A 397 -2.37 1.20 -34.92
N ILE A 398 -2.29 -0.08 -34.51
CA ILE A 398 -2.23 -1.20 -35.44
C ILE A 398 -3.48 -1.19 -36.34
N GLY A 399 -3.25 -1.19 -37.65
CA GLY A 399 -4.30 -1.07 -38.67
C GLY A 399 -4.66 0.38 -39.06
N ASP A 400 -4.14 1.39 -38.35
CA ASP A 400 -4.28 2.80 -38.70
C ASP A 400 -3.17 3.29 -39.62
N GLU A 401 -3.44 4.39 -40.33
CA GLU A 401 -2.43 5.09 -41.14
C GLU A 401 -1.43 5.85 -40.26
N LEU A 402 -0.15 5.78 -40.61
CA LEU A 402 0.97 6.35 -39.86
C LEU A 402 0.81 7.85 -39.56
N GLN A 403 0.11 8.60 -40.42
CA GLN A 403 -0.20 10.02 -40.17
C GLN A 403 -1.06 10.28 -38.92
N ASN A 404 -1.76 9.26 -38.41
CA ASN A 404 -2.58 9.36 -37.20
C ASN A 404 -1.76 9.11 -35.92
N PHE A 405 -0.56 8.55 -36.07
CA PHE A 405 0.37 8.31 -34.98
C PHE A 405 1.36 9.48 -34.86
N SER A 406 1.69 9.85 -33.62
CA SER A 406 2.66 10.91 -33.34
C SER A 406 3.63 10.46 -32.27
N SER A 407 4.89 10.32 -32.62
CA SER A 407 5.98 10.00 -31.70
C SER A 407 7.26 10.77 -32.04
N VAL A 408 8.33 10.49 -31.29
CA VAL A 408 9.68 11.00 -31.54
C VAL A 408 10.34 10.31 -32.73
N GLN A 409 11.29 11.00 -33.36
CA GLN A 409 11.93 10.57 -34.60
C GLN A 409 12.43 9.13 -34.58
N TRP A 410 12.96 8.68 -33.45
CA TRP A 410 13.58 7.37 -33.39
C TRP A 410 12.60 6.21 -33.46
N VAL A 411 11.35 6.44 -33.06
CA VAL A 411 10.28 5.44 -33.20
C VAL A 411 9.98 5.27 -34.69
N TYR A 412 9.86 6.36 -35.45
CA TYR A 412 9.73 6.28 -36.91
C TYR A 412 10.95 5.65 -37.59
N ASP A 413 12.16 5.96 -37.12
CA ASP A 413 13.39 5.35 -37.65
C ASP A 413 13.40 3.83 -37.43
N ALA A 414 12.84 3.35 -36.32
CA ALA A 414 12.71 1.93 -36.02
C ALA A 414 11.64 1.26 -36.90
N ILE A 415 10.49 1.93 -37.10
CA ILE A 415 9.44 1.50 -38.04
C ILE A 415 10.02 1.41 -39.47
N GLY A 416 10.93 2.33 -39.82
CA GLY A 416 11.52 2.42 -41.17
C GLY A 416 10.67 3.23 -42.16
N HIS A 417 9.69 3.98 -41.65
CA HIS A 417 8.75 4.79 -42.42
C HIS A 417 8.61 6.19 -41.83
N ASP A 418 8.49 7.22 -42.68
CA ASP A 418 8.38 8.63 -42.26
C ASP A 418 7.00 9.18 -42.63
N PRO A 419 6.18 9.65 -41.67
CA PRO A 419 4.84 10.19 -41.95
C PRO A 419 4.85 11.38 -42.91
N ALA A 420 5.96 12.13 -43.04
CA ALA A 420 6.08 13.22 -43.99
C ALA A 420 6.18 12.74 -45.45
N THR A 421 6.66 11.51 -45.69
CA THR A 421 6.84 10.95 -47.03
C THR A 421 5.91 9.77 -47.34
N GLU A 422 5.47 9.05 -46.31
CA GLU A 422 4.63 7.85 -46.38
C GLU A 422 3.43 7.94 -45.40
N PRO A 423 2.58 8.99 -45.48
CA PRO A 423 1.51 9.24 -44.51
C PRO A 423 0.44 8.13 -44.45
N HIS A 424 0.28 7.37 -45.53
CA HIS A 424 -0.71 6.29 -45.67
C HIS A 424 -0.10 4.89 -45.44
N TYR A 425 1.13 4.80 -44.92
CA TYR A 425 1.65 3.53 -44.44
C TYR A 425 0.75 3.01 -43.31
N VAL A 426 0.38 1.72 -43.32
CA VAL A 426 -0.50 1.14 -42.31
C VAL A 426 0.36 0.45 -41.26
N ILE A 427 0.22 0.87 -40.01
CA ILE A 427 0.96 0.31 -38.88
C ILE A 427 0.55 -1.15 -38.65
N SER A 428 1.53 -2.00 -38.37
CA SER A 428 1.39 -3.44 -38.22
C SER A 428 2.05 -3.97 -36.95
N GLU A 429 1.76 -5.21 -36.60
CA GLU A 429 2.44 -5.96 -35.53
C GLU A 429 3.97 -6.01 -35.69
N LEU A 430 4.45 -5.97 -36.94
CA LEU A 430 5.89 -5.98 -37.20
C LEU A 430 6.54 -4.64 -36.81
N ASP A 431 5.81 -3.53 -36.93
CA ASP A 431 6.29 -2.21 -36.55
C ASP A 431 6.44 -2.10 -35.02
N VAL A 432 5.49 -2.68 -34.27
CA VAL A 432 5.60 -2.82 -32.80
C VAL A 432 6.85 -3.62 -32.43
N GLN A 433 7.11 -4.73 -33.11
CA GLN A 433 8.35 -5.50 -32.90
C GLN A 433 9.60 -4.68 -33.19
N HIS A 434 9.69 -3.97 -34.32
CA HIS A 434 10.86 -3.16 -34.64
C HIS A 434 11.10 -2.05 -33.61
N VAL A 435 10.04 -1.41 -33.12
CA VAL A 435 10.14 -0.40 -32.08
C VAL A 435 10.58 -1.02 -30.76
N ALA A 436 10.04 -2.17 -30.36
CA ALA A 436 10.50 -2.89 -29.16
C ALA A 436 11.99 -3.26 -29.25
N GLU A 437 12.47 -3.70 -30.41
CA GLU A 437 13.87 -4.02 -30.68
C GLU A 437 14.80 -2.79 -30.61
N ALA A 438 14.29 -1.61 -30.96
CA ALA A 438 15.02 -0.34 -30.86
C ALA A 438 14.94 0.31 -29.47
N ALA A 439 13.88 0.03 -28.71
CA ALA A 439 13.60 0.65 -27.43
C ALA A 439 14.47 0.07 -26.30
N VAL A 440 14.85 -1.20 -26.40
CA VAL A 440 15.76 -1.87 -25.45
C VAL A 440 16.84 -2.64 -26.20
N VAL A 441 18.10 -2.21 -26.03
CA VAL A 441 19.23 -2.74 -26.80
C VAL A 441 20.32 -3.29 -25.90
N LYS A 442 20.90 -4.41 -26.33
CA LYS A 442 22.13 -4.96 -25.76
C LYS A 442 23.30 -4.05 -26.13
N VAL A 443 23.87 -3.35 -25.15
CA VAL A 443 25.08 -2.53 -25.36
C VAL A 443 26.30 -3.43 -25.49
N ASN A 444 26.39 -4.42 -24.61
CA ASN A 444 27.37 -5.51 -24.62
C ASN A 444 26.83 -6.69 -23.79
N GLU A 445 27.63 -7.73 -23.54
CA GLU A 445 27.21 -8.92 -22.78
C GLU A 445 26.70 -8.64 -21.36
N THR A 446 27.13 -7.53 -20.75
CA THR A 446 26.85 -7.20 -19.35
C THR A 446 26.15 -5.85 -19.19
N ALA A 447 25.61 -5.28 -20.27
CA ALA A 447 24.93 -3.99 -20.20
C ALA A 447 23.81 -3.88 -21.23
N VAL A 448 22.69 -3.32 -20.79
CA VAL A 448 21.53 -3.00 -21.62
C VAL A 448 21.24 -1.51 -21.57
N ARG A 449 20.65 -0.97 -22.63
CA ARG A 449 20.18 0.40 -22.68
C ARG A 449 18.70 0.45 -23.07
N PHE A 450 17.94 1.16 -22.26
CA PHE A 450 16.56 1.54 -22.51
C PHE A 450 16.54 2.93 -23.12
N ARG A 451 15.63 3.12 -24.08
CA ARG A 451 15.40 4.37 -24.77
C ARG A 451 13.95 4.79 -24.59
N LEU A 452 13.76 5.98 -24.03
CA LEU A 452 12.45 6.56 -23.79
C LEU A 452 12.05 7.52 -24.91
N THR A 453 10.74 7.76 -25.05
CA THR A 453 10.18 8.74 -25.99
C THR A 453 10.21 10.17 -25.41
N HIS A 454 10.25 10.29 -24.09
CA HIS A 454 10.37 11.54 -23.36
C HIS A 454 11.07 11.31 -22.01
N PRO A 455 11.61 12.36 -21.36
CA PRO A 455 12.19 12.21 -20.03
C PRO A 455 11.10 11.74 -19.06
N TYR A 456 11.39 10.77 -18.20
CA TYR A 456 10.39 10.22 -17.29
C TYR A 456 11.05 9.69 -16.01
N PRO A 457 11.15 10.51 -14.93
CA PRO A 457 11.80 10.08 -13.68
C PRO A 457 11.15 8.85 -13.04
N GLY A 458 9.85 8.62 -13.28
CA GLY A 458 9.12 7.45 -12.79
C GLY A 458 9.65 6.11 -13.32
N PHE A 459 10.44 6.11 -14.41
CA PHE A 459 10.92 4.89 -15.07
C PHE A 459 11.73 4.00 -14.13
N ILE A 460 12.49 4.59 -13.20
CA ILE A 460 13.29 3.79 -12.27
C ILE A 460 12.44 3.00 -11.27
N TYR A 461 11.23 3.49 -10.95
CA TYR A 461 10.28 2.78 -10.10
C TYR A 461 9.52 1.70 -10.87
N ILE A 462 9.21 1.93 -12.16
CA ILE A 462 8.70 0.89 -13.05
C ILE A 462 9.74 -0.25 -13.17
N ALA A 463 11.03 0.10 -13.27
CA ALA A 463 12.14 -0.85 -13.26
C ALA A 463 12.27 -1.68 -11.97
N ALA A 464 11.49 -1.37 -10.93
CA ALA A 464 11.40 -2.10 -9.68
C ALA A 464 10.08 -2.89 -9.50
N TYR A 465 9.24 -2.96 -10.54
CA TYR A 465 7.96 -3.64 -10.51
C TYR A 465 7.89 -4.84 -11.47
N THR A 466 6.91 -5.73 -11.29
CA THR A 466 6.83 -7.05 -11.95
C THR A 466 6.77 -6.98 -13.47
N VAL A 467 6.29 -5.87 -14.06
CA VAL A 467 6.36 -5.64 -15.53
C VAL A 467 7.80 -5.65 -16.07
N MET A 468 8.79 -5.45 -15.21
CA MET A 468 10.22 -5.44 -15.53
C MET A 468 10.93 -6.71 -15.03
N ASP A 469 10.17 -7.75 -14.64
CA ASP A 469 10.72 -9.04 -14.23
C ASP A 469 11.47 -9.71 -15.38
N ILE A 470 12.63 -10.27 -15.04
CA ILE A 470 13.51 -10.91 -16.02
C ILE A 470 13.23 -12.40 -16.10
N VAL A 471 12.88 -12.88 -17.29
CA VAL A 471 12.62 -14.30 -17.59
C VAL A 471 13.81 -14.94 -18.31
N SER A 472 13.99 -16.26 -18.17
CA SER A 472 14.98 -17.01 -18.95
C SER A 472 14.59 -17.04 -20.42
N MET A 473 15.36 -16.39 -21.30
CA MET A 473 15.10 -16.39 -22.74
C MET A 473 15.11 -17.81 -23.31
N GLU A 474 16.10 -18.63 -22.92
CA GLU A 474 16.20 -20.02 -23.38
C GLU A 474 14.98 -20.85 -22.96
N TYR A 475 14.47 -20.63 -21.74
CA TYR A 475 13.27 -21.31 -21.26
C TYR A 475 12.05 -20.92 -22.07
N VAL A 476 11.79 -19.62 -22.29
CA VAL A 476 10.61 -19.18 -23.04
C VAL A 476 10.67 -19.65 -24.49
N GLU A 477 11.83 -19.55 -25.15
CA GLU A 477 12.03 -20.03 -26.53
C GLU A 477 11.80 -21.55 -26.67
N ALA A 478 12.20 -22.34 -25.66
CA ALA A 478 11.92 -23.77 -25.64
C ALA A 478 10.42 -24.10 -25.51
N HIS A 479 9.60 -23.14 -25.07
CA HIS A 479 8.16 -23.30 -24.81
C HIS A 479 7.29 -22.36 -25.66
N GLY A 480 7.71 -22.10 -26.90
CA GLY A 480 6.91 -21.40 -27.90
C GLY A 480 7.35 -19.98 -28.23
N GLY A 481 8.28 -19.42 -27.45
CA GLY A 481 8.87 -18.10 -27.72
C GLY A 481 7.85 -16.96 -27.65
N ILE A 482 8.13 -15.89 -28.40
CA ILE A 482 7.28 -14.69 -28.51
C ILE A 482 6.51 -14.72 -29.83
N VAL A 483 5.19 -14.53 -29.76
CA VAL A 483 4.32 -14.25 -30.91
C VAL A 483 3.69 -12.88 -30.67
N ASN A 484 3.74 -11.98 -31.66
CA ASN A 484 3.23 -10.61 -31.48
C ASN A 484 1.71 -10.63 -31.26
N GLY A 485 1.24 -9.87 -30.28
CA GLY A 485 -0.16 -9.81 -29.87
C GLY A 485 -0.73 -11.08 -29.24
N GLU A 486 0.11 -12.08 -28.91
CA GLU A 486 -0.35 -13.36 -28.36
C GLU A 486 0.40 -13.74 -27.06
N HIS A 487 -0.34 -14.26 -26.09
CA HIS A 487 0.23 -14.76 -24.83
C HIS A 487 1.06 -16.03 -25.06
N ASN A 488 2.06 -16.24 -24.23
CA ASN A 488 2.71 -17.54 -24.13
C ASN A 488 1.96 -18.39 -23.10
N THR A 489 1.03 -19.23 -23.56
CA THR A 489 0.19 -20.07 -22.68
C THR A 489 0.95 -21.03 -21.75
N HIS A 490 2.23 -21.30 -22.01
CA HIS A 490 3.05 -22.05 -21.06
C HIS A 490 3.46 -21.18 -19.87
N MET A 491 3.86 -19.93 -20.13
CA MET A 491 4.26 -18.96 -19.11
C MET A 491 3.07 -18.51 -18.24
N ASP A 492 1.84 -18.55 -18.76
CA ASP A 492 0.61 -18.26 -18.00
C ASP A 492 0.51 -19.03 -16.67
N ALA A 493 1.12 -20.22 -16.55
CA ALA A 493 1.08 -21.05 -15.35
C ALA A 493 2.44 -21.63 -14.91
N ASN A 494 3.54 -21.23 -15.56
CA ASN A 494 4.88 -21.73 -15.25
C ASN A 494 5.88 -20.59 -15.17
N THR A 495 6.89 -20.76 -14.33
CA THR A 495 7.87 -19.69 -14.06
C THR A 495 9.30 -20.17 -14.26
N CYS A 496 10.15 -19.30 -14.81
CA CYS A 496 11.60 -19.49 -14.81
C CYS A 496 12.30 -18.15 -14.64
N GLY A 497 12.48 -17.75 -13.38
CA GLY A 497 13.13 -16.50 -12.99
C GLY A 497 14.43 -16.75 -12.25
N THR A 498 14.92 -15.71 -11.58
CA THR A 498 16.16 -15.75 -10.77
C THR A 498 15.88 -15.62 -9.27
N GLY A 499 14.60 -15.47 -8.89
CA GLY A 499 14.17 -15.14 -7.54
C GLY A 499 14.50 -16.21 -6.49
N PRO A 500 14.39 -15.85 -5.20
CA PRO A 500 14.77 -16.68 -4.07
C PRO A 500 13.97 -17.98 -3.94
N TYR A 501 12.80 -18.06 -4.57
CA TYR A 501 11.96 -19.26 -4.61
C TYR A 501 11.67 -19.69 -6.05
N LYS A 502 11.39 -20.99 -6.22
CA LYS A 502 10.95 -21.59 -7.47
C LYS A 502 9.51 -22.07 -7.30
N LEU A 503 8.67 -21.84 -8.30
CA LEU A 503 7.37 -22.49 -8.37
C LEU A 503 7.56 -24.01 -8.47
N VAL A 504 6.89 -24.77 -7.60
CA VAL A 504 6.84 -26.23 -7.64
C VAL A 504 5.53 -26.68 -8.29
N SER A 505 4.42 -26.12 -7.83
CA SER A 505 3.09 -26.40 -8.36
C SER A 505 2.13 -25.27 -8.07
N TRP A 506 1.21 -25.06 -9.00
CA TRP A 506 0.00 -24.31 -8.79
C TRP A 506 -1.18 -25.26 -9.05
N GLU A 507 -1.79 -25.73 -7.97
CA GLU A 507 -3.01 -26.52 -7.99
C GLU A 507 -4.15 -25.64 -7.46
N SER A 508 -5.39 -25.86 -7.90
CA SER A 508 -6.51 -25.01 -7.49
C SER A 508 -6.57 -24.82 -5.97
N GLY A 509 -6.44 -23.56 -5.54
CA GLY A 509 -6.43 -23.14 -4.15
C GLY A 509 -5.15 -23.41 -3.36
N THR A 510 -4.06 -23.87 -3.98
CA THR A 510 -2.75 -24.05 -3.34
C THR A 510 -1.58 -23.83 -4.31
N ILE A 511 -0.76 -22.84 -3.99
CA ILE A 511 0.54 -22.61 -4.64
C ILE A 511 1.63 -23.10 -3.70
N HIS A 512 2.57 -23.86 -4.25
CA HIS A 512 3.76 -24.33 -3.55
C HIS A 512 5.00 -23.78 -4.23
N MET A 513 5.80 -23.05 -3.45
CA MET A 513 7.13 -22.61 -3.86
C MET A 513 8.20 -23.22 -2.95
N THR A 514 9.36 -23.54 -3.51
CA THR A 514 10.53 -24.05 -2.76
C THR A 514 11.71 -23.11 -2.92
N ARG A 515 12.53 -22.97 -1.88
CA ARG A 515 13.76 -22.19 -1.92
C ARG A 515 14.65 -22.59 -3.09
N PHE A 516 15.25 -21.59 -3.73
CA PHE A 516 16.29 -21.78 -4.73
C PHE A 516 17.67 -21.78 -4.06
N ASP A 517 18.28 -22.95 -3.90
CA ASP A 517 19.57 -23.09 -3.19
C ASP A 517 20.76 -22.41 -3.91
N ASP A 518 20.66 -22.16 -5.22
CA ASP A 518 21.67 -21.43 -6.02
C ASP A 518 21.33 -19.92 -6.17
N TYR A 519 20.43 -19.40 -5.33
CA TYR A 519 20.08 -17.98 -5.33
C TYR A 519 21.32 -17.10 -5.12
N HIS A 520 21.40 -15.99 -5.86
CA HIS A 520 22.58 -15.12 -5.87
C HIS A 520 22.71 -14.24 -4.62
N GLY A 521 21.60 -14.05 -3.89
CA GLY A 521 21.55 -13.34 -2.61
C GLY A 521 21.71 -14.26 -1.39
N ALA A 522 21.31 -13.77 -0.23
CA ALA A 522 21.25 -14.59 0.98
C ALA A 522 20.20 -15.70 0.81
N ALA A 523 20.57 -16.93 1.14
CA ALA A 523 19.65 -18.07 1.07
C ALA A 523 18.50 -17.86 2.07
N PRO A 524 17.23 -17.98 1.63
CA PRO A 524 16.08 -17.92 2.54
C PRO A 524 16.16 -18.98 3.65
N ASP A 525 15.75 -18.59 4.87
CA ASP A 525 15.66 -19.52 6.00
C ASP A 525 14.50 -20.51 5.80
N ILE A 526 13.36 -20.01 5.29
CA ILE A 526 12.20 -20.84 4.94
C ILE A 526 12.50 -21.64 3.67
N LYS A 527 12.27 -22.95 3.73
CA LYS A 527 12.50 -23.87 2.62
C LYS A 527 11.29 -23.96 1.70
N ASP A 528 10.10 -24.09 2.26
CA ASP A 528 8.87 -24.28 1.49
C ASP A 528 7.83 -23.22 1.87
N VAL A 529 7.18 -22.63 0.87
CA VAL A 529 6.08 -21.66 1.04
C VAL A 529 4.82 -22.24 0.42
N TYR A 530 3.72 -22.19 1.18
CA TYR A 530 2.39 -22.54 0.70
C TYR A 530 1.45 -21.35 0.81
N ILE A 531 0.91 -20.91 -0.33
CA ILE A 531 -0.15 -19.91 -0.40
C ILE A 531 -1.45 -20.68 -0.63
N LYS A 532 -2.38 -20.61 0.33
CA LYS A 532 -3.64 -21.37 0.31
C LYS A 532 -4.83 -20.44 0.15
N THR A 533 -5.60 -20.59 -0.91
CA THR A 533 -6.84 -19.83 -1.11
C THR A 533 -7.96 -20.50 -0.32
N VAL A 534 -8.54 -19.77 0.64
CA VAL A 534 -9.58 -20.26 1.55
C VAL A 534 -10.62 -19.17 1.74
N ASP A 535 -11.76 -19.27 1.04
CA ASP A 535 -12.79 -18.21 1.03
C ASP A 535 -13.41 -17.93 2.40
N ASP A 536 -13.72 -18.98 3.16
CA ASP A 536 -14.40 -18.86 4.45
C ASP A 536 -13.45 -18.37 5.56
N VAL A 537 -13.77 -17.20 6.13
CA VAL A 537 -12.96 -16.55 7.17
C VAL A 537 -12.84 -17.40 8.44
N ASN A 538 -13.88 -18.14 8.81
CA ASN A 538 -13.84 -18.98 10.02
C ASN A 538 -12.86 -20.14 9.85
N THR A 539 -12.79 -20.72 8.65
CA THR A 539 -11.83 -21.76 8.29
C THR A 539 -10.39 -21.23 8.39
N ARG A 540 -10.11 -20.03 7.87
CA ARG A 540 -8.79 -19.39 8.03
C ARG A 540 -8.44 -19.16 9.51
N ILE A 541 -9.38 -18.65 10.30
CA ILE A 541 -9.21 -18.45 11.75
C ILE A 541 -8.88 -19.76 12.47
N LEU A 542 -9.55 -20.87 12.11
CA LEU A 542 -9.29 -22.19 12.71
C LEU A 542 -7.91 -22.71 12.33
N MET A 543 -7.50 -22.60 11.06
CA MET A 543 -6.16 -22.97 10.60
C MET A 543 -5.08 -22.19 11.37
N PHE A 544 -5.25 -20.89 11.52
CA PHE A 544 -4.32 -20.02 12.22
C PHE A 544 -4.20 -20.34 13.71
N LYS A 545 -5.33 -20.61 14.39
CA LYS A 545 -5.35 -21.03 15.79
C LYS A 545 -4.71 -22.41 16.02
N ALA A 546 -4.80 -23.30 15.03
CA ALA A 546 -4.17 -24.63 15.08
C ALA A 546 -2.68 -24.63 14.68
N GLY A 547 -2.14 -23.48 14.26
CA GLY A 547 -0.80 -23.37 13.70
C GLY A 547 -0.64 -24.12 12.35
N ASP A 548 -1.75 -24.38 11.64
CA ASP A 548 -1.73 -24.89 10.26
C ASP A 548 -1.46 -23.76 9.24
N ALA A 549 -1.63 -22.51 9.66
CA ALA A 549 -1.23 -21.30 8.93
C ALA A 549 -0.40 -20.39 9.84
N ASP A 550 0.61 -19.76 9.27
CA ASP A 550 1.52 -18.79 9.90
C ASP A 550 1.05 -17.36 9.75
N SER A 551 0.29 -17.07 8.69
CA SER A 551 -0.44 -15.82 8.48
C SER A 551 -1.76 -16.12 7.78
N ILE A 552 -2.74 -15.22 7.94
CA ILE A 552 -4.03 -15.30 7.26
C ILE A 552 -4.51 -13.92 6.80
N ALA A 553 -5.21 -13.87 5.67
CA ALA A 553 -6.02 -12.72 5.29
C ALA A 553 -7.20 -12.58 6.27
N LEU A 554 -7.06 -11.71 7.27
CA LEU A 554 -8.05 -11.48 8.31
C LEU A 554 -8.79 -10.15 8.07
N PRO A 555 -10.13 -10.13 8.00
CA PRO A 555 -10.87 -8.88 8.06
C PRO A 555 -10.71 -8.22 9.43
N ILE A 556 -10.54 -6.89 9.47
CA ILE A 556 -10.20 -6.15 10.69
C ILE A 556 -11.24 -6.28 11.81
N GLU A 557 -12.50 -6.60 11.49
CA GLU A 557 -13.55 -6.86 12.47
C GLU A 557 -13.27 -8.05 13.41
N TYR A 558 -12.40 -8.98 12.99
CA TYR A 558 -11.98 -10.15 13.79
C TYR A 558 -10.69 -9.93 14.60
N GLU A 559 -10.10 -8.73 14.55
CA GLU A 559 -8.83 -8.42 15.24
C GLU A 559 -8.86 -8.81 16.73
N ASN A 560 -9.97 -8.50 17.41
CA ASN A 560 -10.17 -8.75 18.84
C ASN A 560 -10.07 -10.24 19.24
N LEU A 561 -10.12 -11.17 18.29
CA LEU A 561 -9.88 -12.60 18.57
C LEU A 561 -8.42 -12.90 18.94
N PHE A 562 -7.49 -12.01 18.57
CA PHE A 562 -6.05 -12.22 18.69
C PHE A 562 -5.34 -11.12 19.47
N THR A 563 -5.92 -9.93 19.57
CA THR A 563 -5.35 -8.81 20.34
C THR A 563 -5.00 -9.23 21.78
N GLY A 564 -3.79 -8.92 22.21
CA GLY A 564 -3.29 -9.20 23.56
C GLY A 564 -2.85 -10.64 23.80
N ASN A 565 -2.97 -11.54 22.81
CA ASN A 565 -2.45 -12.90 22.93
C ASN A 565 -0.99 -12.98 22.41
N PRO A 566 -0.04 -13.44 23.24
CA PRO A 566 1.39 -13.46 22.89
C PRO A 566 1.76 -14.44 21.77
N ASN A 567 0.86 -15.35 21.37
CA ASN A 567 1.09 -16.28 20.25
C ASN A 567 0.90 -15.63 18.86
N TYR A 568 0.48 -14.37 18.81
CA TYR A 568 0.20 -13.66 17.56
C TYR A 568 0.84 -12.27 17.55
N ARG A 569 1.28 -11.84 16.37
CA ARG A 569 1.74 -10.47 16.11
C ARG A 569 0.76 -9.82 15.13
N ILE A 570 0.34 -8.60 15.44
CA ILE A 570 -0.51 -7.77 14.58
C ILE A 570 0.28 -6.52 14.21
N VAL A 571 0.42 -6.27 12.91
CA VAL A 571 1.04 -5.05 12.38
C VAL A 571 -0.01 -4.30 11.58
N LYS A 572 -0.28 -3.04 11.94
CA LYS A 572 -1.32 -2.23 11.29
C LYS A 572 -1.06 -0.74 11.41
N GLY A 573 -1.85 0.06 10.68
CA GLY A 573 -1.85 1.52 10.81
C GLY A 573 -0.79 2.24 9.98
N ILE A 574 -0.03 1.51 9.14
CA ILE A 574 0.91 2.09 8.18
C ILE A 574 0.12 2.40 6.90
N PRO A 575 0.12 3.65 6.40
CA PRO A 575 -0.59 3.97 5.16
C PRO A 575 -0.12 3.11 3.99
N THR A 576 -1.05 2.43 3.33
CA THR A 576 -0.84 1.80 2.02
C THR A 576 -0.85 2.86 0.94
N PHE A 577 -0.58 2.53 -0.32
CA PHE A 577 -0.91 3.42 -1.43
C PHE A 577 -2.29 3.15 -2.04
N ASP A 578 -3.04 2.17 -1.53
CA ASP A 578 -4.36 1.83 -2.05
C ASP A 578 -5.36 2.96 -1.82
N ILE A 579 -5.90 3.52 -2.91
CA ILE A 579 -6.94 4.55 -2.89
C ILE A 579 -8.26 3.96 -3.31
N MET A 580 -9.22 3.97 -2.40
CA MET A 580 -10.62 3.69 -2.73
C MET A 580 -11.33 4.97 -3.14
N PHE A 581 -12.15 4.91 -4.18
CA PHE A 581 -12.79 6.10 -4.75
C PHE A 581 -14.19 5.80 -5.30
N ILE A 582 -14.94 6.88 -5.53
CA ILE A 582 -16.18 6.87 -6.31
C ILE A 582 -15.93 7.62 -7.61
N GLY A 583 -16.17 6.96 -8.73
CA GLY A 583 -16.14 7.57 -10.05
C GLY A 583 -17.48 8.14 -10.47
N PHE A 584 -17.42 9.28 -11.16
CA PHE A 584 -18.54 9.83 -11.91
C PHE A 584 -18.37 9.51 -13.39
N ASN A 585 -19.46 9.16 -14.05
CA ASN A 585 -19.45 9.05 -15.50
C ASN A 585 -19.99 10.34 -16.13
N PHE A 586 -19.17 11.01 -16.93
CA PHE A 586 -19.48 12.29 -17.57
C PHE A 586 -20.33 12.11 -18.83
N VAL A 587 -20.42 10.87 -19.35
CA VAL A 587 -21.35 10.49 -20.42
C VAL A 587 -21.99 9.13 -20.10
N ILE A 588 -23.22 9.17 -19.60
CA ILE A 588 -23.95 7.96 -19.17
C ILE A 588 -24.79 7.38 -20.31
N ASN A 589 -24.74 6.06 -20.49
CA ASN A 589 -25.72 5.33 -21.30
C ASN A 589 -27.07 5.25 -20.57
N THR A 590 -27.91 6.25 -20.75
CA THR A 590 -29.18 6.40 -20.03
C THR A 590 -30.19 5.28 -20.31
N THR A 591 -30.15 4.68 -21.50
CA THR A 591 -31.05 3.57 -21.84
C THR A 591 -30.72 2.33 -21.02
N ALA A 592 -29.44 1.99 -20.90
CA ALA A 592 -29.00 0.87 -20.07
C ALA A 592 -29.07 1.19 -18.57
N ALA A 593 -28.71 2.41 -18.16
CA ALA A 593 -28.78 2.85 -16.76
C ALA A 593 -30.21 2.83 -16.20
N ALA A 594 -31.23 3.08 -17.03
CA ALA A 594 -32.64 3.00 -16.64
C ALA A 594 -33.05 1.59 -16.18
N ALA A 595 -32.44 0.52 -16.74
CA ALA A 595 -32.68 -0.84 -16.29
C ALA A 595 -32.19 -1.11 -14.85
N PHE A 596 -31.28 -0.27 -14.36
CA PHE A 596 -30.75 -0.30 -12.99
C PHE A 596 -31.43 0.75 -12.08
N GLY A 597 -32.52 1.37 -12.56
CA GLY A 597 -33.33 2.31 -11.80
C GLY A 597 -32.82 3.76 -11.82
N SER A 598 -31.88 4.13 -12.68
CA SER A 598 -31.42 5.51 -12.78
C SER A 598 -32.32 6.36 -13.69
N THR A 599 -32.54 7.62 -13.31
CA THR A 599 -33.31 8.62 -14.06
C THR A 599 -32.48 9.85 -14.44
N VAL A 600 -31.19 9.87 -14.10
CA VAL A 600 -30.33 11.04 -14.38
C VAL A 600 -30.03 11.12 -15.89
N PRO A 601 -29.90 12.34 -16.45
CA PRO A 601 -29.52 12.52 -17.85
C PRO A 601 -28.06 12.13 -18.12
N ALA A 602 -27.70 11.99 -19.40
CA ALA A 602 -26.38 11.54 -19.82
C ALA A 602 -25.23 12.41 -19.31
N ASP A 603 -25.48 13.71 -19.16
CA ASP A 603 -24.51 14.74 -18.77
C ASP A 603 -24.68 15.21 -17.31
N PHE A 604 -25.36 14.43 -16.46
CA PHE A 604 -25.70 14.81 -15.09
C PHE A 604 -24.49 15.26 -14.27
N PHE A 605 -23.36 14.54 -14.40
CA PHE A 605 -22.12 14.86 -13.68
C PHE A 605 -21.24 15.90 -14.38
N ASN A 606 -21.64 16.47 -15.52
CA ASN A 606 -20.91 17.58 -16.14
C ASN A 606 -21.05 18.88 -15.34
N ASP A 607 -22.12 19.02 -14.54
CA ASP A 607 -22.31 20.15 -13.64
C ASP A 607 -21.45 19.99 -12.37
N ILE A 608 -20.52 20.93 -12.17
CA ILE A 608 -19.63 20.95 -10.99
C ILE A 608 -20.42 21.05 -9.68
N HIS A 609 -21.58 21.72 -9.68
CA HIS A 609 -22.41 21.84 -8.48
C HIS A 609 -22.99 20.48 -8.07
N VAL A 610 -23.35 19.62 -9.04
CA VAL A 610 -23.73 18.24 -8.74
C VAL A 610 -22.57 17.50 -8.09
N ARG A 611 -21.38 17.53 -8.69
CA ARG A 611 -20.20 16.80 -8.17
C ARG A 611 -19.81 17.27 -6.76
N ARG A 612 -19.78 18.57 -6.51
CA ARG A 612 -19.54 19.16 -5.18
C ARG A 612 -20.59 18.74 -4.16
N ALA A 613 -21.86 18.74 -4.54
CA ALA A 613 -22.92 18.28 -3.64
C ALA A 613 -22.68 16.84 -3.21
N PHE A 614 -22.39 15.94 -4.15
CA PHE A 614 -22.09 14.53 -3.86
C PHE A 614 -20.83 14.34 -3.00
N ALA A 615 -19.78 15.14 -3.21
CA ALA A 615 -18.57 15.08 -2.38
C ALA A 615 -18.84 15.44 -0.91
N HIS A 616 -19.85 16.26 -0.62
CA HIS A 616 -20.28 16.61 0.74
C HIS A 616 -21.31 15.65 1.35
N LEU A 617 -21.79 14.63 0.62
CA LEU A 617 -22.76 13.64 1.10
C LEU A 617 -22.13 12.49 1.88
N PHE A 618 -20.85 12.18 1.68
CA PHE A 618 -20.24 11.00 2.30
C PHE A 618 -19.70 11.31 3.71
N ASN A 619 -20.12 10.54 4.71
CA ASN A 619 -19.63 10.68 6.08
C ASN A 619 -18.33 9.88 6.31
N TYR A 620 -17.20 10.50 5.93
CA TYR A 620 -15.86 9.92 6.03
C TYR A 620 -15.51 9.46 7.45
N ASP A 621 -15.67 10.34 8.46
CA ASP A 621 -15.29 10.04 9.84
C ASP A 621 -16.06 8.84 10.40
N GLN A 622 -17.38 8.79 10.18
CA GLN A 622 -18.19 7.66 10.64
C GLN A 622 -17.88 6.37 9.88
N PHE A 623 -17.61 6.45 8.58
CA PHE A 623 -17.24 5.28 7.80
C PHE A 623 -15.90 4.70 8.28
N ILE A 624 -14.88 5.55 8.43
CA ILE A 624 -13.55 5.15 8.92
C ILE A 624 -13.65 4.59 10.34
N ALA A 625 -14.35 5.25 11.26
CA ALA A 625 -14.47 4.80 12.65
C ALA A 625 -15.26 3.49 12.79
N ASN A 626 -16.42 3.38 12.15
CA ASN A 626 -17.36 2.29 12.42
C ASN A 626 -17.12 1.06 11.54
N VAL A 627 -16.77 1.28 10.27
CA VAL A 627 -16.61 0.24 9.24
C VAL A 627 -15.15 -0.20 9.17
N LEU A 628 -14.22 0.75 9.04
CA LEU A 628 -12.78 0.45 8.90
C LEU A 628 -12.03 0.36 10.25
N LYS A 629 -12.75 0.51 11.37
CA LYS A 629 -12.18 0.46 12.74
C LYS A 629 -11.00 1.40 12.96
N GLY A 630 -11.02 2.57 12.31
CA GLY A 630 -9.95 3.56 12.37
C GLY A 630 -8.70 3.21 11.54
N ASN A 631 -8.69 2.10 10.79
CA ASN A 631 -7.52 1.64 10.03
C ASN A 631 -7.49 2.15 8.58
N ALA A 632 -7.74 3.44 8.41
CA ALA A 632 -7.65 4.14 7.14
C ALA A 632 -7.55 5.64 7.38
N ILE A 633 -7.16 6.38 6.35
CA ILE A 633 -7.16 7.85 6.35
C ILE A 633 -8.00 8.37 5.19
N GLN A 634 -8.57 9.56 5.34
CA GLN A 634 -9.23 10.26 4.23
C GLN A 634 -8.17 10.90 3.30
N PRO A 635 -8.12 10.57 2.00
CA PRO A 635 -7.25 11.22 1.03
C PRO A 635 -7.69 12.66 0.78
N ASN A 636 -6.78 13.52 0.33
CA ASN A 636 -7.07 14.86 -0.15
C ASN A 636 -6.98 14.99 -1.68
N GLY A 637 -6.81 13.88 -2.39
CA GLY A 637 -6.59 13.86 -3.82
C GLY A 637 -6.22 12.46 -4.32
N PRO A 638 -5.75 12.36 -5.57
CA PRO A 638 -5.36 11.11 -6.20
C PRO A 638 -4.03 10.57 -5.66
N ILE A 639 -3.08 11.44 -5.31
CA ILE A 639 -1.75 11.01 -4.83
C ILE A 639 -1.88 10.49 -3.40
N PRO A 640 -1.45 9.25 -3.08
CA PRO A 640 -1.52 8.72 -1.73
C PRO A 640 -0.57 9.42 -0.76
N LYS A 641 -0.97 9.52 0.51
CA LYS A 641 -0.08 10.00 1.58
C LYS A 641 1.09 9.02 1.76
N GLY A 642 2.30 9.57 1.76
CA GLY A 642 3.55 8.79 1.86
C GLY A 642 4.29 8.65 0.53
N MET A 643 3.62 8.95 -0.59
CA MET A 643 4.25 9.04 -1.91
C MET A 643 4.90 10.41 -2.12
N PHE A 644 5.92 10.48 -2.98
CA PHE A 644 6.47 11.75 -3.48
C PHE A 644 5.34 12.65 -4.03
N GLY A 645 5.51 13.98 -4.06
CA GLY A 645 4.51 14.90 -4.63
C GLY A 645 3.20 15.10 -3.83
N TYR A 646 2.92 14.26 -2.82
CA TYR A 646 1.77 14.46 -1.92
C TYR A 646 1.90 15.77 -1.12
N ASN A 647 0.81 16.54 -1.03
CA ASN A 647 0.77 17.81 -0.31
C ASN A 647 -0.36 17.82 0.74
N ASP A 648 -0.02 17.81 2.02
CA ASP A 648 -0.97 17.87 3.15
C ASP A 648 -1.79 19.17 3.20
N SER A 649 -1.38 20.22 2.49
CA SER A 649 -2.09 21.51 2.45
C SER A 649 -3.31 21.52 1.53
N ILE A 650 -3.46 20.50 0.66
CA ILE A 650 -4.65 20.38 -0.20
C ILE A 650 -5.86 20.08 0.71
N PRO A 651 -6.97 20.85 0.59
CA PRO A 651 -8.13 20.65 1.45
C PRO A 651 -8.82 19.31 1.19
N LYS A 652 -9.64 18.87 2.16
CA LYS A 652 -10.49 17.68 2.07
C LYS A 652 -11.95 18.07 2.04
N TYR A 653 -12.77 17.31 1.34
CA TYR A 653 -14.22 17.44 1.42
C TYR A 653 -14.73 16.91 2.76
N SER A 654 -15.63 17.64 3.41
CA SER A 654 -16.26 17.25 4.68
C SER A 654 -17.71 16.82 4.46
N TYR A 655 -18.23 15.95 5.33
CA TYR A 655 -19.66 15.68 5.35
C TYR A 655 -20.45 16.91 5.82
N ASP A 656 -21.18 17.54 4.92
CA ASP A 656 -21.98 18.73 5.21
C ASP A 656 -23.23 18.78 4.31
N LEU A 657 -24.36 18.34 4.86
CA LEU A 657 -25.64 18.35 4.17
C LEU A 657 -26.13 19.77 3.83
N SER A 658 -25.73 20.79 4.59
CA SER A 658 -26.14 22.16 4.31
C SER A 658 -25.43 22.72 3.08
N VAL A 659 -24.15 22.38 2.90
CA VAL A 659 -23.39 22.70 1.68
C VAL A 659 -23.93 21.89 0.51
N ALA A 660 -24.19 20.59 0.68
CA ALA A 660 -24.78 19.76 -0.38
C ALA A 660 -26.14 20.29 -0.86
N GLU A 661 -27.00 20.75 0.06
CA GLU A 661 -28.26 21.43 -0.28
C GLU A 661 -28.04 22.70 -1.11
N ALA A 662 -27.09 23.55 -0.69
CA ALA A 662 -26.79 24.78 -1.41
C ALA A 662 -26.28 24.51 -2.84
N GLU A 663 -25.40 23.51 -3.00
CA GLU A 663 -24.88 23.09 -4.29
C GLU A 663 -25.99 22.51 -5.20
N PHE A 664 -26.88 21.65 -4.70
CA PHE A 664 -28.00 21.14 -5.50
C PHE A 664 -29.04 22.20 -5.90
N LYS A 665 -29.14 23.31 -5.16
CA LYS A 665 -29.95 24.47 -5.56
C LYS A 665 -29.32 25.28 -6.69
N LEU A 666 -28.00 25.24 -6.82
CA LEU A 666 -27.26 25.87 -7.92
C LEU A 666 -27.23 24.98 -9.17
N ALA A 667 -27.26 23.66 -8.99
CA ALA A 667 -27.26 22.69 -10.07
C ALA A 667 -28.57 22.72 -10.88
N ILE A 668 -28.49 22.96 -12.19
CA ILE A 668 -29.67 23.17 -13.05
C ILE A 668 -29.99 21.92 -13.86
N ASN A 669 -31.23 21.46 -13.77
CA ASN A 669 -31.78 20.49 -14.71
C ASN A 669 -32.07 21.17 -16.05
N LYS A 670 -31.21 20.91 -17.05
CA LYS A 670 -31.32 21.51 -18.40
C LYS A 670 -32.64 21.18 -19.10
N ALA A 671 -33.31 20.07 -18.74
CA ALA A 671 -34.57 19.67 -19.37
C ALA A 671 -35.76 20.54 -18.96
N THR A 672 -35.75 21.09 -17.74
CA THR A 672 -36.85 21.86 -17.16
C THR A 672 -36.49 23.34 -16.95
N GLY A 673 -35.19 23.64 -16.80
CA GLY A 673 -34.69 24.95 -16.39
C GLY A 673 -34.78 25.22 -14.89
N HIS A 674 -35.23 24.25 -14.08
CA HIS A 674 -35.28 24.34 -12.62
C HIS A 674 -34.00 23.77 -11.98
N SER A 675 -33.84 23.99 -10.68
CA SER A 675 -32.78 23.34 -9.91
C SER A 675 -33.05 21.85 -9.72
N TRP A 676 -32.00 21.04 -9.62
CA TRP A 676 -32.15 19.63 -9.24
C TRP A 676 -32.80 19.47 -7.88
N TRP A 677 -32.59 20.41 -6.95
CA TRP A 677 -33.30 20.48 -5.67
C TRP A 677 -34.83 20.46 -5.82
N ASP A 678 -35.36 21.13 -6.85
CA ASP A 678 -36.79 21.21 -7.10
C ASP A 678 -37.34 20.00 -7.86
N ASP A 679 -36.62 19.53 -8.86
CA ASP A 679 -37.09 18.45 -9.74
C ASP A 679 -36.88 17.04 -9.15
N GLY A 680 -35.81 16.83 -8.39
CA GLY A 680 -35.43 15.51 -7.90
C GLY A 680 -34.81 14.59 -8.95
N PHE A 681 -34.29 13.44 -8.51
CA PHE A 681 -33.70 12.42 -9.37
C PHE A 681 -33.56 11.08 -8.62
N THR A 682 -33.37 9.99 -9.37
CA THR A 682 -32.85 8.71 -8.87
C THR A 682 -31.53 8.35 -9.55
N VAL A 683 -30.47 8.14 -8.78
CA VAL A 683 -29.14 7.75 -9.31
C VAL A 683 -28.84 6.28 -9.00
N ALA A 684 -28.30 5.54 -9.97
CA ALA A 684 -27.84 4.17 -9.73
C ALA A 684 -26.39 4.17 -9.24
N LEU A 685 -26.14 3.45 -8.15
CA LEU A 685 -24.84 3.24 -7.51
C LEU A 685 -24.40 1.80 -7.76
N PHE A 686 -23.16 1.61 -8.22
CA PHE A 686 -22.63 0.29 -8.57
C PHE A 686 -21.43 -0.09 -7.70
N TYR A 687 -21.41 -1.35 -7.27
CA TYR A 687 -20.25 -1.98 -6.65
C TYR A 687 -20.14 -3.45 -7.09
N ASN A 688 -18.97 -4.06 -6.87
CA ASN A 688 -18.78 -5.48 -7.14
C ASN A 688 -19.29 -6.34 -5.97
N ALA A 689 -20.12 -7.33 -6.30
CA ALA A 689 -20.73 -8.25 -5.35
C ALA A 689 -19.67 -8.95 -4.49
N GLY A 690 -19.98 -9.15 -3.21
CA GLY A 690 -19.06 -9.72 -2.21
C GLY A 690 -18.18 -8.69 -1.50
N ASN A 691 -18.07 -7.46 -2.00
CA ASN A 691 -17.32 -6.40 -1.31
C ASN A 691 -18.21 -5.63 -0.31
N THR A 692 -18.19 -6.06 0.95
CA THR A 692 -19.01 -5.49 2.04
C THR A 692 -18.65 -4.04 2.38
N TYR A 693 -17.39 -3.63 2.18
CA TYR A 693 -16.96 -2.25 2.37
C TYR A 693 -17.61 -1.31 1.33
N ARG A 694 -17.57 -1.69 0.05
CA ARG A 694 -18.20 -0.91 -1.04
C ARG A 694 -19.72 -0.93 -0.95
N GLU A 695 -20.32 -2.06 -0.55
CA GLU A 695 -21.75 -2.12 -0.26
C GLU A 695 -22.15 -1.12 0.83
N THR A 696 -21.44 -1.14 1.97
CA THR A 696 -21.70 -0.23 3.09
C THR A 696 -21.48 1.23 2.69
N ALA A 697 -20.48 1.51 1.86
CA ALA A 697 -20.23 2.86 1.35
C ALA A 697 -21.38 3.35 0.43
N CYS A 698 -21.93 2.47 -0.42
CA CYS A 698 -23.13 2.76 -1.21
C CYS A 698 -24.35 3.07 -0.31
N ILE A 699 -24.51 2.32 0.79
CA ILE A 699 -25.59 2.55 1.77
C ILE A 699 -25.45 3.92 2.43
N TYR A 700 -24.24 4.32 2.83
CA TYR A 700 -23.98 5.64 3.41
C TYR A 700 -24.36 6.76 2.43
N MET A 701 -23.93 6.66 1.17
CA MET A 701 -24.25 7.63 0.13
C MET A 701 -25.77 7.71 -0.11
N LYS A 702 -26.44 6.57 -0.24
CA LYS A 702 -27.91 6.49 -0.42
C LYS A 702 -28.65 7.13 0.75
N GLN A 703 -28.27 6.81 1.99
CA GLN A 703 -28.91 7.34 3.19
C GLN A 703 -28.76 8.86 3.29
N ALA A 704 -27.57 9.38 3.04
CA ALA A 704 -27.32 10.82 3.05
C ALA A 704 -28.15 11.55 1.98
N LEU A 705 -28.18 11.01 0.76
CA LEU A 705 -28.93 11.57 -0.36
C LEU A 705 -30.45 11.60 -0.09
N GLU A 706 -31.02 10.50 0.39
CA GLU A 706 -32.46 10.40 0.68
C GLU A 706 -32.89 11.21 1.90
N THR A 707 -31.97 11.41 2.85
CA THR A 707 -32.19 12.30 4.01
C THR A 707 -32.17 13.77 3.59
N LEU A 708 -31.32 14.13 2.63
CA LEU A 708 -31.12 15.51 2.20
C LEU A 708 -32.40 16.12 1.58
N ASN A 709 -33.11 15.37 0.74
CA ASN A 709 -34.36 15.85 0.12
C ASN A 709 -35.39 14.72 -0.02
N PRO A 710 -36.10 14.38 1.07
CA PRO A 710 -36.98 13.22 1.13
C PRO A 710 -38.07 13.25 0.06
N GLY A 711 -38.19 12.16 -0.69
CA GLY A 711 -39.20 12.00 -1.75
C GLY A 711 -38.84 12.65 -3.09
N LYS A 712 -37.73 13.41 -3.16
CA LYS A 712 -37.20 13.95 -4.43
C LYS A 712 -35.86 13.33 -4.82
N PHE A 713 -34.98 13.10 -3.86
CA PHE A 713 -33.71 12.43 -4.12
C PHE A 713 -33.78 10.97 -3.68
N SER A 714 -33.24 10.09 -4.51
CA SER A 714 -33.20 8.65 -4.30
C SER A 714 -31.97 8.03 -4.96
N ALA A 715 -31.56 6.85 -4.47
CA ALA A 715 -30.52 6.05 -5.10
C ALA A 715 -30.87 4.57 -5.14
N THR A 716 -30.47 3.85 -6.18
CA THR A 716 -30.56 2.39 -6.26
C THR A 716 -29.17 1.77 -6.15
N ILE A 717 -29.01 0.76 -5.31
CA ILE A 717 -27.75 0.05 -5.13
C ILE A 717 -27.78 -1.21 -6.00
N ASN A 718 -26.75 -1.39 -6.82
CA ASN A 718 -26.63 -2.50 -7.76
C ASN A 718 -25.30 -3.23 -7.53
N ALA A 719 -25.39 -4.53 -7.22
CA ALA A 719 -24.24 -5.42 -7.07
C ALA A 719 -24.10 -6.27 -8.34
N LEU A 720 -22.90 -6.35 -8.89
CA LEU A 720 -22.57 -7.18 -10.05
C LEU A 720 -21.35 -8.06 -9.73
N ASP A 721 -21.29 -9.28 -10.26
CA ASP A 721 -20.04 -10.05 -10.23
C ASP A 721 -18.90 -9.28 -10.92
N TRP A 722 -17.65 -9.53 -10.51
CA TRP A 722 -16.50 -8.73 -10.95
C TRP A 722 -16.32 -8.67 -12.48
N PRO A 723 -16.41 -9.80 -13.22
CA PRO A 723 -16.33 -9.76 -14.68
C PRO A 723 -17.43 -8.90 -15.30
N THR A 724 -18.69 -9.07 -14.88
CA THR A 724 -19.81 -8.26 -15.37
C THR A 724 -19.68 -6.79 -14.98
N TYR A 725 -19.15 -6.51 -13.78
CA TYR A 725 -18.90 -5.16 -13.30
C TYR A 725 -17.90 -4.43 -14.19
N LEU A 726 -16.71 -5.02 -14.42
CA LEU A 726 -15.68 -4.45 -15.28
C LEU A 726 -16.15 -4.33 -16.73
N ALA A 727 -16.80 -5.36 -17.27
CA ALA A 727 -17.34 -5.33 -18.63
C ALA A 727 -18.36 -4.20 -18.84
N ASN A 728 -19.15 -3.85 -17.83
CA ASN A 728 -20.06 -2.71 -17.90
C ASN A 728 -19.33 -1.38 -17.69
N LEU A 729 -18.41 -1.29 -16.71
CA LEU A 729 -17.61 -0.10 -16.47
C LEU A 729 -16.79 0.32 -17.69
N ARG A 730 -16.23 -0.64 -18.43
CA ARG A 730 -15.38 -0.44 -19.61
C ARG A 730 -16.17 -0.10 -20.89
N LYS A 731 -17.51 -0.19 -20.89
CA LYS A 731 -18.31 0.27 -22.03
C LYS A 731 -18.18 1.79 -22.18
N SER A 732 -18.15 2.25 -23.42
CA SER A 732 -18.15 3.67 -23.76
C SER A 732 -19.33 3.96 -24.71
N PRO A 733 -20.41 4.65 -24.27
CA PRO A 733 -20.67 5.11 -22.91
C PRO A 733 -21.10 3.98 -21.96
N SER A 734 -20.65 4.04 -20.70
CA SER A 734 -20.96 3.06 -19.66
C SER A 734 -22.37 3.25 -19.06
N PRO A 735 -23.05 2.17 -18.62
CA PRO A 735 -24.34 2.26 -17.95
C PRO A 735 -24.26 2.74 -16.49
N PHE A 736 -23.06 2.96 -15.94
CA PHE A 736 -22.88 3.36 -14.54
C PHE A 736 -22.88 4.89 -14.41
N PRO A 737 -23.85 5.52 -13.72
CA PRO A 737 -23.73 6.91 -13.32
C PRO A 737 -22.63 7.12 -12.28
N MET A 738 -22.61 6.26 -11.24
CA MET A 738 -21.62 6.27 -10.17
C MET A 738 -21.16 4.84 -9.87
N PHE A 739 -19.87 4.67 -9.61
CA PHE A 739 -19.26 3.36 -9.39
C PHE A 739 -18.17 3.43 -8.32
N TRP A 740 -18.09 2.38 -7.47
CA TRP A 740 -17.11 2.27 -6.39
C TRP A 740 -15.95 1.38 -6.83
N LEU A 741 -14.73 1.86 -6.69
CA LEU A 741 -13.55 1.11 -7.08
C LEU A 741 -12.37 1.40 -6.16
N GLY A 742 -11.27 0.72 -6.42
CA GLY A 742 -9.99 0.88 -5.76
C GLY A 742 -8.89 0.84 -6.79
N TRP A 743 -7.78 1.49 -6.46
CA TRP A 743 -6.53 1.41 -7.20
C TRP A 743 -5.43 1.07 -6.20
N ALA A 744 -4.61 0.07 -6.52
CA ALA A 744 -3.37 -0.25 -5.82
C ALA A 744 -2.21 0.28 -6.69
N PRO A 745 -1.05 0.63 -6.11
CA PRO A 745 0.03 1.22 -6.90
C PRO A 745 0.68 0.19 -7.83
N ASP A 746 0.98 0.60 -9.08
CA ASP A 746 1.84 -0.20 -9.96
C ASP A 746 3.31 0.22 -9.80
N TYR A 747 3.57 1.51 -9.57
CA TYR A 747 4.90 2.01 -9.20
C TYR A 747 4.83 3.20 -8.25
N ALA A 748 5.89 3.39 -7.46
CA ALA A 748 5.92 4.39 -6.37
C ALA A 748 6.15 5.84 -6.83
N ASP A 749 5.43 6.29 -7.85
CA ASP A 749 5.54 7.63 -8.42
C ASP A 749 4.14 8.26 -8.60
N PRO A 750 3.96 9.57 -8.37
CA PRO A 750 2.64 10.20 -8.49
C PRO A 750 1.96 10.04 -9.85
N ASP A 751 2.73 9.81 -10.92
CA ASP A 751 2.17 9.59 -12.24
C ASP A 751 1.31 8.32 -12.34
N ASP A 752 1.60 7.31 -11.51
CA ASP A 752 0.80 6.08 -11.32
C ASP A 752 -0.66 6.39 -10.92
N TYR A 753 -0.91 7.56 -10.33
CA TYR A 753 -2.24 8.05 -10.01
C TYR A 753 -2.67 9.19 -10.93
N ALA A 754 -1.75 10.08 -11.29
CA ALA A 754 -2.09 11.27 -12.06
C ALA A 754 -2.55 10.91 -13.48
N THR A 755 -1.80 10.08 -14.20
CA THR A 755 -2.14 9.69 -15.57
C THR A 755 -3.41 8.83 -15.62
N PRO A 756 -3.50 7.69 -14.89
CA PRO A 756 -4.69 6.83 -14.94
C PRO A 756 -5.99 7.52 -14.54
N PHE A 757 -5.96 8.49 -13.61
CA PHE A 757 -7.18 9.17 -13.15
C PHE A 757 -7.51 10.46 -13.90
N LEU A 758 -6.52 11.17 -14.47
CA LEU A 758 -6.72 12.56 -14.88
C LEU A 758 -6.33 12.87 -16.33
N ASP A 759 -5.41 12.12 -16.94
CA ASP A 759 -5.08 12.36 -18.35
C ASP A 759 -6.25 11.92 -19.24
N SER A 760 -6.87 12.88 -19.92
CA SER A 760 -8.08 12.60 -20.70
C SER A 760 -7.87 11.96 -22.06
N ASP A 761 -6.62 11.83 -22.53
CA ASP A 761 -6.32 11.16 -23.80
C ASP A 761 -5.82 9.72 -23.56
N TYR A 762 -5.03 9.48 -22.51
CA TYR A 762 -4.40 8.18 -22.24
C TYR A 762 -4.80 7.53 -20.90
N GLY A 763 -5.46 8.28 -20.02
CA GLY A 763 -5.81 7.80 -18.69
C GLY A 763 -6.87 6.71 -18.69
N THR A 764 -6.58 5.65 -17.93
CA THR A 764 -7.41 4.47 -17.67
C THR A 764 -8.87 4.78 -17.32
N PHE A 765 -9.13 5.77 -16.48
CA PHE A 765 -10.48 6.16 -16.07
C PHE A 765 -11.09 7.28 -16.94
N PRO A 766 -10.38 8.39 -17.25
CA PRO A 766 -10.92 9.43 -18.12
C PRO A 766 -11.44 8.92 -19.46
N TYR A 767 -10.73 7.97 -20.10
CA TYR A 767 -11.19 7.33 -21.33
C TYR A 767 -12.57 6.66 -21.15
N ARG A 768 -12.79 5.97 -20.02
CA ARG A 768 -14.02 5.21 -19.73
C ARG A 768 -15.16 6.09 -19.26
N THR A 769 -14.86 7.13 -18.48
CA THR A 769 -15.86 8.05 -17.91
C THR A 769 -16.12 9.25 -18.80
N HIS A 770 -15.35 9.44 -19.87
CA HIS A 770 -15.34 10.65 -20.70
C HIS A 770 -15.01 11.94 -19.93
N TYR A 771 -14.24 11.84 -18.84
CA TYR A 771 -13.71 13.01 -18.15
C TYR A 771 -12.70 13.73 -19.05
N LYS A 772 -12.77 15.08 -19.08
CA LYS A 772 -11.83 15.90 -19.85
C LYS A 772 -11.52 17.22 -19.16
N ASN A 773 -10.23 17.50 -18.99
CA ASN A 773 -9.74 18.78 -18.48
C ASN A 773 -8.34 19.10 -19.01
N ASP A 774 -8.25 19.92 -20.06
CA ASP A 774 -7.00 20.24 -20.75
C ASP A 774 -5.96 20.93 -19.83
N THR A 775 -6.41 21.65 -18.79
CA THR A 775 -5.50 22.30 -17.82
C THR A 775 -4.84 21.25 -16.93
N ILE A 776 -5.60 20.27 -16.45
CA ILE A 776 -5.08 19.19 -15.63
C ILE A 776 -4.20 18.25 -16.48
N ASN A 777 -4.61 17.91 -17.71
CA ASN A 777 -3.77 17.16 -18.65
C ASN A 777 -2.37 17.78 -18.80
N ALA A 778 -2.31 19.10 -19.02
CA ALA A 778 -1.04 19.80 -19.19
C ALA A 778 -0.15 19.72 -17.93
N LEU A 779 -0.74 19.80 -16.73
CA LEU A 779 -0.01 19.64 -15.47
C LEU A 779 0.49 18.22 -15.26
N VAL A 780 -0.34 17.21 -15.53
CA VAL A 780 0.04 15.78 -15.44
C VAL A 780 1.25 15.51 -16.32
N ARG A 781 1.18 15.85 -17.61
CA ARG A 781 2.27 15.61 -18.58
C ARG A 781 3.53 16.42 -18.29
N ALA A 782 3.38 17.65 -17.80
CA ALA A 782 4.53 18.46 -17.40
C ALA A 782 5.22 17.85 -16.16
N ALA A 783 4.45 17.37 -15.18
CA ALA A 783 4.99 16.77 -13.96
C ALA A 783 5.63 15.40 -14.22
N SER A 784 5.04 14.58 -15.09
CA SER A 784 5.59 13.25 -15.41
C SER A 784 6.95 13.34 -16.11
N ALA A 785 7.19 14.40 -16.89
CA ALA A 785 8.44 14.58 -17.63
C ALA A 785 9.51 15.47 -16.96
N GLU A 786 9.18 16.11 -15.83
CA GLU A 786 10.09 17.07 -15.18
C GLU A 786 11.23 16.37 -14.41
N LEU A 787 12.48 16.59 -14.81
CA LEU A 787 13.66 16.00 -14.17
C LEU A 787 14.05 16.70 -12.85
N ASN A 788 13.66 17.96 -12.64
CA ASN A 788 13.91 18.68 -11.41
C ASN A 788 12.86 18.31 -10.34
N GLU A 789 13.26 17.53 -9.34
CA GLU A 789 12.36 17.06 -8.28
C GLU A 789 11.58 18.18 -7.56
N THR A 790 12.18 19.36 -7.36
CA THR A 790 11.50 20.47 -6.68
C THR A 790 10.38 21.06 -7.53
N LEU A 791 10.65 21.29 -8.82
CA LEU A 791 9.63 21.78 -9.76
C LEU A 791 8.55 20.71 -9.99
N ARG A 792 8.97 19.45 -10.10
CA ARG A 792 8.07 18.31 -10.24
C ARG A 792 7.07 18.20 -9.08
N ALA A 793 7.54 18.32 -7.84
CA ALA A 793 6.67 18.34 -6.66
C ALA A 793 5.71 19.53 -6.65
N GLN A 794 6.15 20.71 -7.14
CA GLN A 794 5.29 21.88 -7.27
C GLN A 794 4.17 21.66 -8.30
N LEU A 795 4.48 21.05 -9.44
CA LEU A 795 3.49 20.71 -10.48
C LEU A 795 2.44 19.73 -9.97
N TYR A 796 2.84 18.66 -9.27
CA TYR A 796 1.89 17.72 -8.65
C TYR A 796 1.04 18.37 -7.55
N SER A 797 1.62 19.29 -6.78
CA SER A 797 0.86 20.07 -5.80
C SER A 797 -0.18 20.97 -6.47
N GLU A 798 0.18 21.67 -7.56
CA GLU A 798 -0.75 22.51 -8.31
C GLU A 798 -1.86 21.68 -8.95
N MET A 799 -1.52 20.55 -9.58
CA MET A 799 -2.45 19.57 -10.11
C MET A 799 -3.44 19.11 -9.03
N SER A 800 -2.95 18.73 -7.85
CA SER A 800 -3.81 18.25 -6.75
C SER A 800 -4.82 19.30 -6.30
N MET A 801 -4.41 20.58 -6.27
CA MET A 801 -5.34 21.68 -5.96
C MET A 801 -6.41 21.85 -7.06
N LYS A 802 -6.04 21.70 -8.34
CA LYS A 802 -7.01 21.73 -9.45
C LYS A 802 -7.98 20.57 -9.42
N VAL A 803 -7.51 19.38 -9.07
CA VAL A 803 -8.36 18.20 -8.87
C VAL A 803 -9.34 18.43 -7.72
N TYR A 804 -8.90 19.02 -6.61
CA TYR A 804 -9.80 19.40 -5.51
C TYR A 804 -10.88 20.39 -5.96
N GLU A 805 -10.53 21.39 -6.78
CA GLU A 805 -11.46 22.40 -7.30
C GLU A 805 -12.49 21.84 -8.29
N ASP A 806 -12.09 20.86 -9.12
CA ASP A 806 -12.87 20.29 -10.23
C ASP A 806 -13.67 19.02 -9.88
N VAL A 807 -13.30 18.33 -8.79
CA VAL A 807 -14.01 17.16 -8.25
C VAL A 807 -14.29 16.07 -9.30
N PRO A 808 -13.27 15.53 -9.99
CA PRO A 808 -13.47 14.47 -10.98
C PRO A 808 -13.86 13.12 -10.34
N TYR A 809 -13.49 12.92 -9.08
CA TYR A 809 -13.79 11.72 -8.28
C TYR A 809 -14.08 12.12 -6.84
N ILE A 810 -14.71 11.22 -6.08
CA ILE A 810 -14.75 11.28 -4.62
C ILE A 810 -13.71 10.31 -4.08
N TRP A 811 -12.64 10.85 -3.49
CA TRP A 811 -11.60 10.06 -2.83
C TRP A 811 -12.10 9.58 -1.46
N LEU A 812 -12.39 8.28 -1.31
CA LEU A 812 -13.09 7.73 -0.15
C LEU A 812 -12.16 7.53 1.05
N TYR A 813 -11.21 6.62 0.89
CA TYR A 813 -10.24 6.29 1.93
C TYR A 813 -8.97 5.73 1.29
N GLN A 814 -7.84 6.04 1.90
CA GLN A 814 -6.58 5.34 1.72
C GLN A 814 -6.48 4.30 2.83
N ALA A 815 -6.31 3.03 2.48
CA ALA A 815 -6.24 1.97 3.47
C ALA A 815 -4.93 2.10 4.27
N ASN A 816 -4.96 1.66 5.53
CA ASN A 816 -3.73 1.32 6.25
C ASN A 816 -3.52 -0.20 6.18
N ASN A 817 -2.28 -0.64 6.26
CA ASN A 817 -1.96 -2.05 6.30
C ASN A 817 -2.67 -2.73 7.49
N PHE A 818 -2.99 -4.01 7.34
CA PHE A 818 -3.47 -4.87 8.41
C PHE A 818 -2.95 -6.27 8.19
N HIS A 819 -1.97 -6.67 8.99
CA HIS A 819 -1.30 -7.95 8.92
C HIS A 819 -1.37 -8.66 10.27
N ILE A 820 -1.56 -9.97 10.22
CA ILE A 820 -1.52 -10.83 11.38
C ILE A 820 -0.72 -12.10 11.07
N GLU A 821 0.09 -12.51 12.03
CA GLU A 821 0.90 -13.72 11.93
C GLU A 821 1.15 -14.36 13.30
N ARG A 822 1.64 -15.59 13.28
CA ARG A 822 2.09 -16.30 14.48
C ARG A 822 3.34 -15.61 15.04
N SER A 823 3.46 -15.54 16.36
CA SER A 823 4.58 -14.83 17.00
C SER A 823 5.96 -15.48 16.81
N TRP A 824 6.01 -16.71 16.29
CA TRP A 824 7.25 -17.33 15.83
C TRP A 824 7.73 -16.81 14.48
N VAL A 825 6.88 -16.15 13.69
CA VAL A 825 7.29 -15.58 12.40
C VAL A 825 8.11 -14.33 12.67
N ASN A 826 9.31 -14.28 12.09
CA ASN A 826 10.18 -13.11 12.11
C ASN A 826 10.37 -12.57 10.69
N GLY A 827 10.84 -11.33 10.60
CA GLY A 827 11.25 -10.74 9.32
C GLY A 827 10.17 -10.02 8.51
N TYR A 828 8.88 -10.11 8.88
CA TYR A 828 7.83 -9.31 8.22
C TYR A 828 8.08 -7.80 8.35
N TYR A 829 7.97 -7.13 7.21
CA TYR A 829 7.89 -5.68 7.07
C TYR A 829 6.81 -5.35 6.04
N PHE A 830 6.23 -4.17 6.15
CA PHE A 830 5.25 -3.68 5.18
C PHE A 830 5.94 -2.79 4.15
N ASN A 831 5.75 -3.08 2.87
CA ASN A 831 6.07 -2.18 1.77
C ASN A 831 4.81 -2.01 0.91
N PRO A 832 4.34 -0.77 0.63
CA PRO A 832 3.14 -0.56 -0.17
C PRO A 832 3.30 -0.97 -1.65
N MET A 833 4.51 -1.29 -2.11
CA MET A 833 4.79 -1.74 -3.47
C MET A 833 4.88 -3.26 -3.61
N TYR A 834 4.75 -4.00 -2.51
CA TYR A 834 4.67 -5.45 -2.57
C TYR A 834 3.22 -5.88 -2.65
N ALA A 835 2.91 -6.73 -3.64
CA ALA A 835 1.58 -7.27 -3.86
C ALA A 835 1.19 -8.29 -2.77
N GLY A 836 2.19 -8.89 -2.11
CA GLY A 836 2.02 -9.75 -0.94
C GLY A 836 3.29 -9.84 -0.10
N PHE A 837 3.64 -11.03 0.37
CA PHE A 837 4.83 -11.21 1.21
C PHE A 837 6.09 -11.44 0.38
N TYR A 838 7.20 -10.82 0.80
CA TYR A 838 8.54 -11.21 0.33
C TYR A 838 9.13 -12.25 1.29
N TYR A 839 8.93 -13.53 0.96
CA TYR A 839 9.19 -14.66 1.86
C TYR A 839 10.68 -14.87 2.16
N ALA A 840 11.58 -14.32 1.35
CA ALA A 840 13.02 -14.46 1.57
C ALA A 840 13.50 -13.71 2.82
N ALA A 841 12.70 -12.77 3.32
CA ALA A 841 12.98 -12.08 4.56
C ALA A 841 12.52 -12.85 5.82
N PHE A 842 11.73 -13.91 5.67
CA PHE A 842 11.08 -14.58 6.80
C PHE A 842 11.94 -15.66 7.43
N SER A 843 11.75 -15.86 8.73
CA SER A 843 12.31 -16.97 9.52
C SER A 843 11.36 -17.38 10.66
N LYS A 844 11.64 -18.50 11.33
CA LYS A 844 10.81 -19.08 12.39
C LYS A 844 11.58 -19.53 13.62
#